data_AF-A0A8U0P388-F1
#
_entry.id   AF-A0A8U0P388-F1
#
_cell.length_a   1.000
_cell.length_b   1.000
_cell.length_c   1.000
_cell.angle_alpha   90.00
_cell.angle_beta   90.00
_cell.angle_gamma   90.00
#
_symmetry.space_group_name_H-M   'P 1'
#
loop_
_entity.id
_entity.type
_entity.pdbx_description
1 polymer ?
#
loop_
_entity_poly.entity_id
_entity_poly.type
_entity_poly.pdbx_seq_one_letter_code
_entity_poly.pdbx_strand_id
1 'polypeptide(L)'
;MMTQDSWLSCEKTAVLQGGFLLANRLCQPASLSALQKEDWSKVGHPILQAVREICGQERGSGLSSVRWKKKIICVLWSKLLGREREEDMEIGWRENPFFSLQNSLPDINRIVLFELVKLTGFSQIYAQLLLCLPLANLSAELKELVQHVTRNSTEEDVRVLLEVWWELWKGRGGRQEEDDLDKVFTNRWTSLTNTTGLSPQAAKRFKSDPDTPTSPSSTTDVLSILFHALEEMKEHLSTSDLCYRALSNCLDSLYTSHLIDQAIILPAEVQLQSLTSAVTVRKRCAGIEKFDLVQVISEAHSDLKAAHTPSQFKPCGMTLMQALQTVSQLTQAWEKRGLLEMTDSGDPSDLAHRLKNSLARVLESLEERSMSETMDEGERQTLNNVHSTLRGLLVSLSFPDTESNVEEMAHIAVAIINHRLEGFQDFTLLFATELSWSLSVEEWISCLERNKTAFQRKDIVMKLVSTLIVKCQMDSEVEHCRKLKDIIVNIFAELPLAEKNTTLAEMLTCSKRGLQGSLPLAVMEGFSEELNMTFNCIIQGGAVQNNLSLAVAAIARVAFQNPEATLRRCCHLAVVNHGAHSLLSNILQQLSGLRGGAPGCTEGTGSSAGSLLCSCLQDTAMTKLSSAKEEDQFLHFLVALMQPSISESSERSQSFLHPEEVVCAFVLPHLSPSSGYSTCSLELCLRLLHSAFSLESQDLSPHWVMNCSPFPLLYVLCQILNEGCRCWELPVEGAPHHLSTESKEMLVTVLTALGKVVGREVASAPNTWSRALFWLYNKVEALDWTVRFHLKVVWGDHFKNEVPSSLLAVCELPEQEWSGLKLARYGQGTGLLAWMECCALSDEVQDTMLTSLALDQHRPDDVNMFSKGLLVAVTQTLPWCTITEWGRLLRAMRELLRSGRLHVPYSLEYVDFLPLLDLRPFSCELRLSVLLLRVLQLLCGSSCKDWLPGQGWAHVGLLYASAMREVIDSLRGKLSPSSSNTSPKDSKVERAATTTASQEVLFVLSQLFCHVQHVHVMMPGGQCESLFLCALEILTHYEAVLAAHPSSSSHLETENTRHFFTTITDNLESAEMKAVLHQKIAQLSSSG
;
A
#
# COMPACT_ATOMS: atom_id res chain seq x y z
N MET A 1 11.76 -16.53 30.97
CA MET A 1 12.33 -17.06 32.23
C MET A 1 12.19 -15.99 33.29
N MET A 2 11.23 -16.15 34.20
CA MET A 2 11.01 -15.24 35.33
C MET A 2 12.10 -15.51 36.39
N THR A 3 13.06 -14.62 36.55
CA THR A 3 13.91 -14.61 37.74
C THR A 3 13.07 -14.10 38.91
N GLN A 4 12.39 -15.03 39.58
CA GLN A 4 11.89 -14.86 40.94
C GLN A 4 13.10 -14.64 41.86
N ASP A 5 13.54 -13.39 42.01
CA ASP A 5 14.10 -12.99 43.29
C ASP A 5 12.96 -13.12 44.29
N SER A 6 12.98 -14.22 45.03
CA SER A 6 12.00 -14.49 46.08
C SER A 6 11.86 -13.24 46.95
N TRP A 7 10.63 -12.89 47.32
CA TRP A 7 10.31 -11.71 48.12
C TRP A 7 10.98 -11.73 49.53
N LEU A 8 11.78 -12.75 49.81
CA LEU A 8 12.40 -13.11 51.07
C LEU A 8 13.93 -13.24 50.88
N SER A 9 14.65 -12.11 50.77
CA SER A 9 16.07 -12.14 51.16
C SER A 9 16.09 -12.23 52.68
N CYS A 10 16.22 -13.46 53.20
CA CYS A 10 16.18 -13.73 54.64
C CYS A 10 17.20 -12.90 55.42
N GLU A 11 18.39 -12.67 54.84
CA GLU A 11 19.46 -11.87 55.44
C GLU A 11 19.07 -10.39 55.62
N LYS A 12 18.68 -9.71 54.54
CA LYS A 12 18.26 -8.29 54.60
C LYS A 12 17.03 -8.07 55.49
N THR A 13 16.11 -9.02 55.48
CA THR A 13 14.90 -9.02 56.31
C THR A 13 15.26 -9.16 57.79
N ALA A 14 16.23 -10.02 58.14
CA ALA A 14 16.70 -10.20 59.50
C ALA A 14 17.44 -8.97 60.05
N VAL A 15 18.26 -8.30 59.22
CA VAL A 15 18.92 -7.04 59.57
C VAL A 15 17.89 -5.95 59.90
N LEU A 16 16.86 -5.80 59.06
CA LEU A 16 15.77 -4.85 59.30
C LEU A 16 15.03 -5.18 60.60
N GLN A 17 14.67 -6.45 60.81
CA GLN A 17 13.99 -6.90 62.01
C GLN A 17 14.80 -6.63 63.28
N GLY A 18 16.11 -6.92 63.25
CA GLY A 18 17.02 -6.66 64.37
C GLY A 18 17.08 -5.17 64.75
N GLY A 19 17.13 -4.28 63.76
CA GLY A 19 17.11 -2.83 63.98
C GLY A 19 15.85 -2.35 64.71
N PHE A 20 14.67 -2.80 64.27
CA PHE A 20 13.40 -2.41 64.91
C PHE A 20 13.21 -3.04 66.30
N LEU A 21 13.63 -4.29 66.52
CA LEU A 21 13.56 -4.92 67.84
C LEU A 21 14.48 -4.23 68.86
N LEU A 22 15.68 -3.83 68.43
CA LEU A 22 16.62 -3.07 69.27
C LEU A 22 16.05 -1.69 69.62
N ALA A 23 15.47 -0.99 68.64
CA ALA A 23 14.78 0.28 68.89
C ALA A 23 13.60 0.11 69.87
N ASN A 24 12.79 -0.95 69.74
CA ASN A 24 11.68 -1.20 70.68
C ASN A 24 12.15 -1.50 72.10
N ARG A 25 13.31 -2.14 72.27
CA ARG A 25 13.94 -2.34 73.58
C ARG A 25 14.40 -1.01 74.20
N LEU A 26 14.96 -0.10 73.40
CA LEU A 26 15.39 1.23 73.84
C LEU A 26 14.20 2.14 74.21
N CYS A 27 13.00 1.84 73.71
CA CYS A 27 11.78 2.61 73.97
C CYS A 27 11.09 2.27 75.31
N GLN A 28 11.49 1.20 76.01
CA GLN A 28 10.81 0.73 77.22
C GLN A 28 10.84 1.75 78.37
N PRO A 29 9.74 1.88 79.17
CA PRO A 29 8.56 1.01 79.21
C PRO A 29 7.51 1.29 78.12
N ALA A 30 7.67 2.33 77.30
CA ALA A 30 6.80 2.60 76.17
C ALA A 30 7.11 1.67 74.97
N SER A 31 6.19 1.61 74.02
CA SER A 31 6.37 0.90 72.74
C SER A 31 6.66 1.90 71.62
N LEU A 32 7.32 1.46 70.54
CA LEU A 32 7.50 2.27 69.32
C LEU A 32 6.18 2.82 68.75
N SER A 33 5.06 2.16 69.04
CA SER A 33 3.71 2.61 68.68
C SER A 33 3.24 3.88 69.41
N ALA A 34 3.90 4.27 70.50
CA ALA A 34 3.60 5.45 71.32
C ALA A 34 4.72 6.52 71.27
N LEU A 35 5.71 6.33 70.39
CA LEU A 35 6.88 7.21 70.27
C LEU A 35 6.46 8.66 69.97
N GLN A 36 7.08 9.64 70.62
CA GLN A 36 6.95 11.07 70.29
C GLN A 36 8.15 11.55 69.46
N LYS A 37 8.00 12.66 68.73
CA LYS A 37 9.04 13.19 67.82
C LYS A 37 10.34 13.49 68.56
N GLU A 38 10.25 14.00 69.79
CA GLU A 38 11.38 14.40 70.62
C GLU A 38 12.25 13.20 71.06
N ASP A 39 11.65 12.01 71.16
CA ASP A 39 12.31 10.78 71.59
C ASP A 39 13.03 10.03 70.46
N TRP A 40 12.80 10.42 69.19
CA TRP A 40 13.40 9.77 68.03
C TRP A 40 14.94 9.76 68.09
N SER A 41 15.55 10.86 68.53
CA SER A 41 17.02 10.99 68.68
C SER A 41 17.65 9.89 69.54
N LYS A 42 16.92 9.34 70.51
CA LYS A 42 17.38 8.30 71.44
C LYS A 42 17.10 6.88 70.95
N VAL A 43 16.09 6.71 70.09
CA VAL A 43 15.51 5.41 69.74
C VAL A 43 15.73 5.01 68.26
N GLY A 44 15.88 5.98 67.36
CA GLY A 44 15.90 5.76 65.90
C GLY A 44 17.22 5.24 65.30
N HIS A 45 18.34 5.36 66.02
CA HIS A 45 19.67 5.00 65.47
C HIS A 45 19.79 3.54 64.98
N PRO A 46 19.31 2.51 65.70
CA PRO A 46 19.32 1.13 65.23
C PRO A 46 18.55 0.91 63.91
N ILE A 47 17.43 1.62 63.72
CA ILE A 47 16.62 1.53 62.51
C ILE A 47 17.38 2.14 61.33
N LEU A 48 17.98 3.32 61.51
CA LEU A 48 18.75 3.99 60.47
C LEU A 48 19.98 3.17 60.04
N GLN A 49 20.67 2.54 60.99
CA GLN A 49 21.81 1.68 60.68
C GLN A 49 21.41 0.46 59.86
N ALA A 50 20.33 -0.23 60.25
CA ALA A 50 19.81 -1.37 59.50
C ALA A 50 19.40 -0.98 58.07
N VAL A 51 18.74 0.17 57.89
CA VAL A 51 18.35 0.66 56.55
C VAL A 51 19.57 1.03 55.71
N ARG A 52 20.59 1.68 56.29
CA ARG A 52 21.85 1.97 55.60
C ARG A 52 22.60 0.71 55.18
N GLU A 53 22.63 -0.31 56.03
CA GLU A 53 23.29 -1.59 55.74
C GLU A 53 22.62 -2.32 54.57
N ILE A 54 21.27 -2.38 54.56
CA ILE A 54 20.49 -3.03 53.49
C ILE A 54 20.64 -2.29 52.16
N CYS A 55 20.68 -0.96 52.21
CA CYS A 55 20.71 -0.10 51.03
C CYS A 55 22.13 0.22 50.53
N GLY A 56 23.17 -0.02 51.35
CA GLY A 56 24.57 0.36 51.11
C GLY A 56 25.53 -0.76 50.72
N GLN A 57 25.11 -2.03 50.66
CA GLN A 57 25.99 -3.11 50.18
C GLN A 57 26.19 -3.04 48.64
N GLU A 58 27.34 -2.54 48.22
CA GLU A 58 27.76 -2.27 46.83
C GLU A 58 28.01 -3.49 45.92
N ARG A 59 27.56 -4.71 46.26
CA ARG A 59 27.86 -5.91 45.46
C ARG A 59 26.82 -6.27 44.38
N GLY A 60 25.84 -5.41 44.09
CA GLY A 60 24.84 -5.64 43.05
C GLY A 60 24.40 -4.35 42.35
N SER A 61 23.86 -4.47 41.14
CA SER A 61 23.39 -3.34 40.32
C SER A 61 22.53 -2.34 41.12
N GLY A 62 22.70 -1.04 40.88
CA GLY A 62 22.05 0.05 41.63
C GLY A 62 20.52 -0.06 41.72
N LEU A 63 19.90 -0.75 40.77
CA LEU A 63 18.47 -1.10 40.75
C LEU A 63 18.03 -1.90 41.99
N SER A 64 18.89 -2.76 42.52
CA SER A 64 18.59 -3.58 43.70
C SER A 64 18.48 -2.73 44.99
N SER A 65 19.30 -1.69 45.12
CA SER A 65 19.26 -0.77 46.27
C SER A 65 17.98 0.05 46.27
N VAL A 66 17.61 0.66 45.13
CA VAL A 66 16.38 1.46 44.98
C VAL A 66 15.13 0.62 45.27
N ARG A 67 15.08 -0.63 44.77
CA ARG A 67 13.97 -1.55 45.04
C ARG A 67 13.81 -1.88 46.53
N TRP A 68 14.92 -2.03 47.27
CA TRP A 68 14.88 -2.24 48.72
C TRP A 68 14.45 -1.00 49.50
N LYS A 69 14.92 0.19 49.13
CA LYS A 69 14.46 1.46 49.74
C LYS A 69 12.93 1.59 49.64
N LYS A 70 12.37 1.34 48.45
CA LYS A 70 10.92 1.37 48.19
C LYS A 70 10.17 0.30 48.97
N LYS A 71 10.68 -0.93 48.98
CA LYS A 71 10.10 -2.05 49.74
C LYS A 71 10.01 -1.77 51.24
N ILE A 72 11.06 -1.18 51.84
CA ILE A 72 11.06 -0.83 53.27
C ILE A 72 9.91 0.14 53.58
N ILE A 73 9.75 1.20 52.78
CA ILE A 73 8.66 2.17 52.97
C ILE A 73 7.28 1.52 52.77
N CYS A 74 7.08 0.72 51.71
CA CYS A 74 5.81 0.00 51.48
C CYS A 74 5.44 -0.90 52.66
N VAL A 75 6.40 -1.65 53.21
CA VAL A 75 6.20 -2.58 54.34
C VAL A 75 5.78 -1.82 55.60
N LEU A 76 6.53 -0.77 55.96
CA LEU A 76 6.29 0.02 57.18
C LEU A 76 4.96 0.76 57.10
N TRP A 77 4.69 1.41 55.96
CA TRP A 77 3.45 2.14 55.76
C TRP A 77 2.23 1.22 55.75
N SER A 78 2.32 0.07 55.06
CA SER A 78 1.24 -0.93 55.07
C SER A 78 0.99 -1.51 56.47
N LYS A 79 2.02 -1.65 57.32
CA LYS A 79 1.87 -2.09 58.73
C LYS A 79 1.16 -1.05 59.58
N LEU A 80 1.44 0.24 59.36
CA LEU A 80 0.73 1.34 60.03
C LEU A 80 -0.77 1.30 59.72
N LEU A 81 -1.12 1.16 58.45
CA LEU A 81 -2.50 1.16 57.99
C LEU A 81 -3.28 -0.06 58.48
N GLY A 82 -2.66 -1.26 58.45
CA GLY A 82 -3.27 -2.48 58.96
C GLY A 82 -3.63 -2.37 60.45
N ARG A 83 -2.80 -1.66 61.24
CA ARG A 83 -3.08 -1.38 62.65
C ARG A 83 -4.16 -0.32 62.85
N GLU A 84 -4.12 0.79 62.10
CA GLU A 84 -5.12 1.87 62.20
C GLU A 84 -6.53 1.41 61.78
N ARG A 85 -6.63 0.39 60.93
CA ARG A 85 -7.90 -0.15 60.38
C ARG A 85 -8.32 -1.50 60.97
N GLU A 86 -7.62 -2.00 61.99
CA GLU A 86 -7.87 -3.31 62.62
C GLU A 86 -7.97 -4.47 61.62
N GLU A 87 -6.93 -4.64 60.79
CA GLU A 87 -6.89 -5.71 59.78
C GLU A 87 -7.04 -7.11 60.41
N ASP A 88 -7.94 -7.93 59.86
CA ASP A 88 -8.12 -9.33 60.26
C ASP A 88 -6.86 -10.13 59.89
N MET A 89 -6.30 -10.83 60.88
CA MET A 89 -5.11 -11.67 60.73
C MET A 89 -5.29 -12.75 59.65
N GLU A 90 -6.51 -13.33 59.53
CA GLU A 90 -6.84 -14.37 58.53
C GLU A 90 -6.88 -13.85 57.09
N ILE A 91 -7.34 -12.61 56.91
CA ILE A 91 -7.34 -11.93 55.61
C ILE A 91 -5.92 -11.47 55.28
N GLY A 92 -5.23 -10.90 56.27
CA GLY A 92 -3.87 -10.43 56.18
C GLY A 92 -2.89 -11.51 55.70
N TRP A 93 -2.89 -12.72 56.27
CA TRP A 93 -1.90 -13.73 55.85
C TRP A 93 -2.12 -14.25 54.42
N ARG A 94 -3.35 -14.18 53.90
CA ARG A 94 -3.69 -14.62 52.53
C ARG A 94 -3.44 -13.55 51.48
N GLU A 95 -3.77 -12.29 51.79
CA GLU A 95 -3.82 -11.21 50.81
C GLU A 95 -2.65 -10.23 50.92
N ASN A 96 -1.87 -10.28 52.00
CA ASN A 96 -0.75 -9.36 52.22
C ASN A 96 0.60 -9.98 51.84
N PRO A 97 1.22 -9.55 50.72
CA PRO A 97 2.54 -10.06 50.32
C PRO A 97 3.67 -9.62 51.27
N PHE A 98 3.41 -8.68 52.18
CA PHE A 98 4.36 -8.25 53.21
C PHE A 98 4.11 -8.89 54.58
N PHE A 99 3.11 -9.78 54.73
CA PHE A 99 2.65 -10.30 56.02
C PHE A 99 3.76 -10.85 56.92
N SER A 100 4.65 -11.69 56.36
CA SER A 100 5.71 -12.36 57.12
C SER A 100 6.72 -11.38 57.73
N LEU A 101 7.10 -10.35 56.97
CA LEU A 101 8.01 -9.30 57.43
C LEU A 101 7.29 -8.28 58.33
N GLN A 102 6.02 -7.97 58.09
CA GLN A 102 5.29 -7.03 58.94
C GLN A 102 5.05 -7.59 60.34
N ASN A 103 4.67 -8.85 60.47
CA ASN A 103 4.43 -9.48 61.77
C ASN A 103 5.72 -9.72 62.57
N SER A 104 6.88 -9.76 61.90
CA SER A 104 8.17 -9.89 62.58
C SER A 104 8.67 -8.58 63.20
N LEU A 105 8.09 -7.44 62.78
CA LEU A 105 8.39 -6.11 63.29
C LEU A 105 7.47 -5.71 64.46
N PRO A 106 7.97 -4.97 65.47
CA PRO A 106 7.14 -4.37 66.52
C PRO A 106 6.17 -3.33 65.94
N ASP A 107 5.08 -3.04 66.67
CA ASP A 107 4.12 -2.01 66.26
C ASP A 107 4.73 -0.61 66.28
N ILE A 108 4.44 0.16 65.24
CA ILE A 108 5.00 1.49 65.00
C ILE A 108 3.88 2.53 64.85
N ASN A 109 4.25 3.81 64.85
CA ASN A 109 3.38 4.95 64.51
C ASN A 109 3.95 5.78 63.34
N ARG A 110 3.20 6.78 62.88
CA ARG A 110 3.56 7.64 61.74
C ARG A 110 4.87 8.40 61.93
N ILE A 111 5.25 8.72 63.17
CA ILE A 111 6.52 9.38 63.51
C ILE A 111 7.71 8.56 63.03
N VAL A 112 7.68 7.23 63.22
CA VAL A 112 8.76 6.34 62.75
C VAL A 112 8.92 6.40 61.23
N LEU A 113 7.81 6.46 60.48
CA LEU A 113 7.83 6.57 59.02
C LEU A 113 8.40 7.91 58.56
N PHE A 114 7.91 9.02 59.12
CA PHE A 114 8.33 10.38 58.72
C PHE A 114 9.78 10.66 59.08
N GLU A 115 10.22 10.30 60.30
CA GLU A 115 11.61 10.46 60.71
C GLU A 115 12.57 9.56 59.93
N LEU A 116 12.11 8.37 59.51
CA LEU A 116 12.88 7.52 58.61
C LEU A 116 13.05 8.19 57.24
N VAL A 117 11.95 8.61 56.60
CA VAL A 117 11.97 9.29 55.30
C VAL A 117 12.90 10.50 55.34
N LYS A 118 12.84 11.28 56.44
CA LYS A 118 13.67 12.46 56.67
C LYS A 118 15.16 12.17 56.71
N LEU A 119 15.57 11.17 57.48
CA LEU A 119 17.00 10.94 57.75
C LEU A 119 17.66 9.98 56.77
N THR A 120 16.89 9.30 55.91
CA THR A 120 17.42 8.42 54.84
C THR A 120 17.31 9.03 53.45
N GLY A 121 16.73 10.22 53.30
CA GLY A 121 16.53 10.88 52.01
C GLY A 121 15.58 10.11 51.09
N PHE A 122 14.54 9.49 51.65
CA PHE A 122 13.57 8.71 50.87
C PHE A 122 12.38 9.56 50.41
N SER A 123 12.51 10.90 50.40
CA SER A 123 11.48 11.88 50.04
C SER A 123 10.83 11.57 48.68
N GLN A 124 11.63 11.25 47.66
CA GLN A 124 11.15 10.85 46.34
C GLN A 124 10.30 9.58 46.36
N ILE A 125 10.75 8.55 47.07
CA ILE A 125 10.03 7.27 47.18
C ILE A 125 8.71 7.48 47.92
N TYR A 126 8.73 8.26 48.99
CA TYR A 126 7.54 8.62 49.75
C TYR A 126 6.53 9.38 48.89
N ALA A 127 6.96 10.39 48.13
CA ALA A 127 6.11 11.14 47.20
C ALA A 127 5.54 10.25 46.07
N GLN A 128 6.34 9.35 45.50
CA GLN A 128 5.88 8.39 44.49
C GLN A 128 4.76 7.48 45.04
N LEU A 129 4.91 6.99 46.27
CA LEU A 129 3.90 6.17 46.93
C LEU A 129 2.66 6.98 47.34
N LEU A 130 2.81 8.26 47.70
CA LEU A 130 1.67 9.17 47.90
C LEU A 130 0.84 9.30 46.62
N LEU A 131 1.51 9.45 45.47
CA LEU A 131 0.87 9.51 44.14
C LEU A 131 0.18 8.20 43.72
N CYS A 132 0.33 7.12 44.49
CA CYS A 132 -0.46 5.90 44.36
C CYS A 132 -1.86 5.98 44.95
N LEU A 133 -2.12 6.97 45.78
CA LEU A 133 -3.36 7.07 46.54
C LEU A 133 -4.38 7.94 45.81
N PRO A 134 -5.69 7.70 46.00
CA PRO A 134 -6.72 8.64 45.61
C PRO A 134 -6.47 10.02 46.25
N LEU A 135 -6.79 11.11 45.54
CA LEU A 135 -6.45 12.48 45.94
C LEU A 135 -6.89 12.83 47.38
N ALA A 136 -8.05 12.36 47.82
CA ALA A 136 -8.53 12.55 49.19
C ALA A 136 -7.58 11.93 50.22
N ASN A 137 -7.09 10.72 49.96
CA ASN A 137 -6.20 9.99 50.86
C ASN A 137 -4.78 10.56 50.82
N LEU A 138 -4.30 10.96 49.63
CA LEU A 138 -3.05 11.71 49.48
C LEU A 138 -3.09 12.98 50.33
N SER A 139 -4.17 13.77 50.24
CA SER A 139 -4.30 15.01 50.99
C SER A 139 -4.36 14.78 52.51
N ALA A 140 -4.97 13.68 52.96
CA ALA A 140 -5.00 13.30 54.37
C ALA A 140 -3.62 12.90 54.88
N GLU A 141 -2.90 12.04 54.17
CA GLU A 141 -1.53 11.64 54.53
C GLU A 141 -0.55 12.81 54.48
N LEU A 142 -0.72 13.73 53.52
CA LEU A 142 0.10 14.94 53.45
C LEU A 142 -0.15 15.89 54.63
N LYS A 143 -1.40 16.03 55.10
CA LYS A 143 -1.71 16.82 56.32
C LYS A 143 -1.01 16.26 57.54
N GLU A 144 -0.93 14.93 57.65
CA GLU A 144 -0.26 14.25 58.76
C GLU A 144 1.26 14.45 58.72
N LEU A 145 1.86 14.40 57.52
CA LEU A 145 3.26 14.81 57.34
C LEU A 145 3.47 16.28 57.74
N VAL A 146 2.60 17.19 57.26
CA VAL A 146 2.68 18.62 57.56
C VAL A 146 2.62 18.88 59.07
N GLN A 147 1.65 18.29 59.77
CA GLN A 147 1.54 18.41 61.23
C GLN A 147 2.79 17.91 61.96
N HIS A 148 3.44 16.86 61.44
CA HIS A 148 4.69 16.34 61.99
C HIS A 148 5.87 17.31 61.78
N VAL A 149 5.99 17.90 60.59
CA VAL A 149 7.12 18.82 60.29
C VAL A 149 6.93 20.21 60.90
N THR A 150 5.70 20.69 61.09
CA THR A 150 5.44 22.00 61.73
C THR A 150 5.54 21.95 63.26
N ARG A 151 5.32 20.78 63.88
CA ARG A 151 5.51 20.60 65.32
C ARG A 151 7.00 20.54 65.67
N ASN A 152 7.52 21.57 66.32
CA ASN A 152 8.94 21.70 66.69
C ASN A 152 9.87 21.56 65.45
N SER A 153 9.69 22.43 64.45
CA SER A 153 10.38 22.36 63.17
C SER A 153 11.90 22.50 63.26
N THR A 154 12.62 21.62 62.57
CA THR A 154 14.06 21.75 62.30
C THR A 154 14.33 22.08 60.83
N GLU A 155 15.58 22.41 60.50
CA GLU A 155 15.98 22.67 59.11
C GLU A 155 15.77 21.43 58.21
N GLU A 156 16.03 20.23 58.74
CA GLU A 156 15.74 18.95 58.07
C GLU A 156 14.25 18.75 57.79
N ASP A 157 13.37 19.20 58.68
CA ASP A 157 11.92 19.10 58.49
C ASP A 157 11.46 19.97 57.31
N VAL A 158 12.02 21.18 57.20
CA VAL A 158 11.79 22.06 56.04
C VAL A 158 12.31 21.42 54.76
N ARG A 159 13.52 20.85 54.79
CA ARG A 159 14.15 20.20 53.63
C ARG A 159 13.27 19.06 53.08
N VAL A 160 12.77 18.18 53.95
CA VAL A 160 11.91 17.07 53.54
C VAL A 160 10.58 17.56 52.98
N LEU A 161 9.95 18.57 53.59
CA LEU A 161 8.72 19.13 53.04
C LEU A 161 8.94 19.65 51.62
N LEU A 162 10.01 20.41 51.40
CA LEU A 162 10.34 20.97 50.09
C LEU A 162 10.68 19.90 49.04
N GLU A 163 11.35 18.82 49.45
CA GLU A 163 11.63 17.69 48.56
C GLU A 163 10.37 16.90 48.20
N VAL A 164 9.55 16.56 49.19
CA VAL A 164 8.27 15.87 48.96
C VAL A 164 7.36 16.74 48.09
N TRP A 165 7.28 18.04 48.34
CA TRP A 165 6.55 18.98 47.49
C TRP A 165 7.01 18.87 46.03
N TRP A 166 8.30 19.06 45.75
CA TRP A 166 8.76 19.05 44.37
C TRP A 166 8.56 17.71 43.68
N GLU A 167 8.78 16.59 44.38
CA GLU A 167 8.58 15.25 43.83
C GLU A 167 7.09 14.94 43.59
N LEU A 168 6.15 15.52 44.36
CA LEU A 168 4.72 15.47 44.05
C LEU A 168 4.42 16.19 42.72
N TRP A 169 5.08 17.32 42.46
CA TRP A 169 4.91 18.10 41.22
C TRP A 169 5.53 17.46 39.98
N LYS A 170 6.63 16.71 40.13
CA LYS A 170 7.18 15.86 39.05
C LYS A 170 6.21 14.76 38.61
N GLY A 171 5.33 14.33 39.51
CA GLY A 171 4.39 13.26 39.27
C GLY A 171 5.08 11.90 39.06
N ARG A 172 4.35 10.94 38.49
CA ARG A 172 4.85 9.57 38.25
C ARG A 172 5.81 9.43 37.07
N GLY A 173 6.21 10.54 36.43
CA GLY A 173 7.27 10.60 35.43
C GLY A 173 7.23 9.50 34.37
N GLY A 174 6.29 9.54 33.42
CA GLY A 174 6.36 8.81 32.13
C GLY A 174 6.38 7.28 32.16
N ARG A 175 6.60 6.63 33.31
CA ARG A 175 6.65 5.18 33.45
C ARG A 175 5.24 4.61 33.26
N GLN A 176 4.93 4.23 32.01
CA GLN A 176 3.67 3.56 31.65
C GLN A 176 3.56 2.15 32.28
N GLU A 177 4.68 1.56 32.70
CA GLU A 177 4.68 0.35 33.51
C GLU A 177 4.71 0.70 35.00
N GLU A 178 3.54 0.63 35.65
CA GLU A 178 3.45 0.62 37.11
C GLU A 178 4.36 -0.48 37.67
N ASP A 179 5.36 -0.07 38.47
CA ASP A 179 6.23 -0.96 39.24
C ASP A 179 5.38 -1.95 40.05
N ASP A 180 5.75 -3.23 40.06
CA ASP A 180 5.04 -4.28 40.81
C ASP A 180 4.83 -3.89 42.28
N LEU A 181 5.77 -3.14 42.88
CA LEU A 181 5.64 -2.64 44.26
C LEU A 181 4.58 -1.53 44.41
N ASP A 182 4.38 -0.69 43.39
CA ASP A 182 3.32 0.34 43.40
C ASP A 182 1.93 -0.30 43.31
N LYS A 183 1.78 -1.31 42.45
CA LYS A 183 0.53 -2.09 42.35
C LYS A 183 0.21 -2.78 43.66
N VAL A 184 1.20 -3.44 44.25
CA VAL A 184 1.03 -4.12 45.54
C VAL A 184 0.66 -3.12 46.64
N PHE A 185 1.33 -1.97 46.73
CA PHE A 185 1.00 -0.95 47.72
C PHE A 185 -0.42 -0.40 47.52
N THR A 186 -0.80 -0.07 46.28
CA THR A 186 -2.14 0.46 45.93
C THR A 186 -3.24 -0.56 46.22
N ASN A 187 -3.03 -1.84 45.88
CA ASN A 187 -3.98 -2.92 46.14
C ASN A 187 -4.17 -3.16 47.64
N ARG A 188 -3.09 -3.03 48.43
CA ARG A 188 -3.17 -3.16 49.89
C ARG A 188 -3.89 -1.97 50.52
N TRP A 189 -3.61 -0.77 50.04
CA TRP A 189 -4.33 0.43 50.48
C TRP A 189 -5.84 0.35 50.19
N THR A 190 -6.21 -0.08 48.97
CA THR A 190 -7.62 -0.22 48.56
C THR A 190 -8.35 -1.34 49.31
N SER A 191 -7.70 -2.50 49.53
CA SER A 191 -8.26 -3.57 50.36
C SER A 191 -8.57 -3.08 51.79
N LEU A 192 -7.63 -2.37 52.43
CA LEU A 192 -7.79 -1.85 53.79
C LEU A 192 -8.81 -0.69 53.93
N THR A 193 -9.15 -0.02 52.83
CA THR A 193 -10.11 1.11 52.85
C THR A 193 -11.52 0.71 52.46
N ASN A 194 -11.69 -0.38 51.70
CA ASN A 194 -12.99 -0.89 51.26
C ASN A 194 -13.68 -1.81 52.28
N THR A 195 -13.02 -2.20 53.38
CA THR A 195 -13.55 -3.13 54.41
C THR A 195 -14.53 -2.51 55.40
N THR A 196 -15.13 -1.36 55.07
CA THR A 196 -16.23 -0.79 55.89
C THR A 196 -17.55 -1.49 55.57
N GLY A 197 -17.71 -2.68 56.18
CA GLY A 197 -19.00 -3.31 56.43
C GLY A 197 -19.52 -4.24 55.33
N LEU A 198 -19.24 -5.54 55.45
CA LEU A 198 -20.21 -6.66 55.47
C LEU A 198 -19.48 -8.01 55.31
N SER A 199 -19.84 -8.94 56.19
CA SER A 199 -19.44 -10.36 56.22
C SER A 199 -19.62 -11.07 54.85
N PRO A 200 -18.76 -12.05 54.49
CA PRO A 200 -18.80 -12.70 53.19
C PRO A 200 -19.84 -13.83 53.17
N GLN A 201 -21.09 -13.52 52.79
CA GLN A 201 -21.98 -14.52 52.21
C GLN A 201 -22.74 -13.99 50.98
N ALA A 202 -22.42 -14.64 49.86
CA ALA A 202 -23.22 -14.85 48.66
C ALA A 202 -23.72 -13.63 47.85
N ALA A 203 -23.24 -13.59 46.61
CA ALA A 203 -23.69 -12.73 45.53
C ALA A 203 -25.21 -12.67 45.37
N LYS A 204 -25.76 -11.44 45.33
CA LYS A 204 -26.87 -11.05 44.45
C LYS A 204 -26.97 -9.53 44.36
N ARG A 205 -26.85 -9.04 43.12
CA ARG A 205 -27.24 -7.72 42.58
C ARG A 205 -27.92 -6.78 43.58
N PHE A 206 -27.23 -5.69 43.93
CA PHE A 206 -27.89 -4.45 44.27
C PHE A 206 -27.28 -3.32 43.44
N LYS A 207 -28.16 -2.62 42.70
CA LYS A 207 -27.88 -1.32 42.09
C LYS A 207 -27.78 -0.32 43.25
N SER A 208 -26.68 0.41 43.32
CA SER A 208 -26.54 1.53 44.24
C SER A 208 -27.31 2.73 43.68
N ASP A 209 -28.29 3.22 44.46
CA ASP A 209 -28.99 4.47 44.23
C ASP A 209 -28.06 5.65 44.57
N PRO A 210 -27.96 6.71 43.75
CA PRO A 210 -26.98 7.76 43.95
C PRO A 210 -27.59 8.97 44.67
N ASP A 211 -28.10 8.83 45.90
CA ASP A 211 -28.58 10.00 46.66
C ASP A 211 -28.57 9.74 48.18
N THR A 212 -27.38 9.80 48.78
CA THR A 212 -27.23 10.13 50.21
C THR A 212 -26.08 11.12 50.37
N PRO A 213 -26.32 12.34 50.86
CA PRO A 213 -25.29 13.33 51.08
C PRO A 213 -24.45 12.92 52.30
N THR A 214 -23.25 12.42 52.05
CA THR A 214 -22.23 12.24 53.08
C THR A 214 -21.80 13.63 53.58
N SER A 215 -21.74 13.76 54.90
CA SER A 215 -21.20 14.88 55.70
C SER A 215 -19.95 15.57 55.12
N PRO A 216 -19.70 16.87 55.40
CA PRO A 216 -18.69 17.68 54.73
C PRO A 216 -17.28 17.26 55.16
N SER A 217 -16.64 16.38 54.39
CA SER A 217 -15.30 15.88 54.68
C SER A 217 -14.23 16.57 53.84
N SER A 218 -13.30 17.22 54.55
CA SER A 218 -11.90 17.53 54.19
C SER A 218 -11.64 18.23 52.85
N THR A 219 -11.18 19.48 52.94
CA THR A 219 -10.51 20.21 51.85
C THR A 219 -9.40 19.35 51.22
N THR A 220 -9.56 19.05 49.93
CA THR A 220 -8.66 18.26 49.07
C THR A 220 -7.53 19.09 48.45
N ASP A 221 -7.35 20.34 48.88
CA ASP A 221 -6.42 21.29 48.27
C ASP A 221 -4.97 21.10 48.76
N VAL A 222 -4.22 20.27 48.03
CA VAL A 222 -2.80 19.98 48.27
C VAL A 222 -1.93 21.23 48.24
N LEU A 223 -2.20 22.18 47.33
CA LEU A 223 -1.41 23.41 47.20
C LEU A 223 -1.57 24.29 48.44
N SER A 224 -2.80 24.46 48.93
CA SER A 224 -3.08 25.25 50.14
C SER A 224 -2.38 24.68 51.38
N ILE A 225 -2.35 23.35 51.53
CA ILE A 225 -1.72 22.66 52.66
C ILE A 225 -0.21 22.95 52.69
N LEU A 226 0.45 22.92 51.52
CA LEU A 226 1.89 23.16 51.39
C LEU A 226 2.26 24.63 51.61
N PHE A 227 1.46 25.56 51.08
CA PHE A 227 1.67 27.01 51.26
C PHE A 227 1.54 27.42 52.74
N HIS A 228 0.49 26.95 53.43
CA HIS A 228 0.32 27.23 54.85
C HIS A 228 1.43 26.61 55.71
N ALA A 229 1.86 25.39 55.41
CA ALA A 229 2.98 24.75 56.11
C ALA A 229 4.28 25.55 55.98
N LEU A 230 4.57 26.06 54.78
CA LEU A 230 5.76 26.89 54.54
C LEU A 230 5.67 28.23 55.27
N GLU A 231 4.49 28.85 55.33
CA GLU A 231 4.26 30.10 56.04
C GLU A 231 4.48 29.95 57.55
N GLU A 232 4.03 28.85 58.16
CA GLU A 232 4.29 28.52 59.57
C GLU A 232 5.79 28.29 59.85
N MET A 233 6.50 27.70 58.90
CA MET A 233 7.92 27.36 59.06
C MET A 233 8.89 28.45 58.60
N LYS A 234 8.42 29.59 58.06
CA LYS A 234 9.25 30.62 57.42
C LYS A 234 10.43 31.12 58.24
N GLU A 235 10.31 31.10 59.57
CA GLU A 235 11.39 31.54 60.48
C GLU A 235 12.53 30.53 60.61
N HIS A 236 12.28 29.26 60.34
CA HIS A 236 13.23 28.14 60.49
C HIS A 236 14.15 27.94 59.27
N LEU A 237 13.95 28.70 58.17
CA LEU A 237 14.86 28.70 57.03
C LEU A 237 16.09 29.56 57.38
N SER A 238 17.25 28.91 57.41
CA SER A 238 18.54 29.49 57.83
C SER A 238 19.52 29.73 56.68
N THR A 239 19.31 29.10 55.51
CA THR A 239 20.22 29.10 54.37
C THR A 239 19.57 29.61 53.08
N SER A 240 20.37 30.25 52.23
CA SER A 240 19.92 30.75 50.92
C SER A 240 19.40 29.63 50.01
N ASP A 241 20.07 28.47 49.97
CA ASP A 241 19.64 27.33 49.16
C ASP A 241 18.23 26.80 49.52
N LEU A 242 17.89 26.78 50.82
CA LEU A 242 16.53 26.40 51.25
C LEU A 242 15.51 27.46 50.84
N CYS A 243 15.87 28.75 50.92
CA CYS A 243 15.00 29.83 50.45
C CYS A 243 14.81 29.76 48.92
N TYR A 244 15.87 29.49 48.16
CA TYR A 244 15.80 29.32 46.71
C TYR A 244 14.93 28.14 46.31
N ARG A 245 15.08 26.99 46.99
CA ARG A 245 14.22 25.82 46.78
C ARG A 245 12.76 26.11 47.13
N ALA A 246 12.50 26.77 48.25
CA ALA A 246 11.16 27.13 48.68
C ALA A 246 10.46 28.07 47.69
N LEU A 247 11.14 29.15 47.28
CA LEU A 247 10.62 30.09 46.29
C LEU A 247 10.42 29.44 44.93
N SER A 248 11.36 28.59 44.47
CA SER A 248 11.22 27.87 43.21
C SER A 248 9.99 26.95 43.23
N ASN A 249 9.80 26.17 44.30
CA ASN A 249 8.62 25.32 44.46
C ASN A 249 7.32 26.14 44.47
N CYS A 250 7.28 27.27 45.18
CA CYS A 250 6.11 28.14 45.19
C CYS A 250 5.78 28.68 43.79
N LEU A 251 6.78 29.24 43.10
CA LEU A 251 6.64 29.84 41.78
C LEU A 251 6.27 28.81 40.72
N ASP A 252 6.93 27.64 40.70
CA ASP A 252 6.61 26.55 39.78
C ASP A 252 5.21 26.01 40.04
N SER A 253 4.81 25.88 41.31
CA SER A 253 3.47 25.39 41.67
C SER A 253 2.39 26.39 41.31
N LEU A 254 2.64 27.68 41.51
CA LEU A 254 1.78 28.76 41.07
C LEU A 254 1.59 28.76 39.55
N TYR A 255 2.71 28.70 38.82
CA TYR A 255 2.73 28.68 37.37
C TYR A 255 1.91 27.51 36.82
N THR A 256 2.24 26.29 37.24
CA THR A 256 1.63 25.05 36.75
C THR A 256 0.19 24.84 37.20
N SER A 257 -0.23 25.45 38.31
CA SER A 257 -1.59 25.26 38.85
C SER A 257 -2.57 26.35 38.42
N HIS A 258 -2.12 27.60 38.25
CA HIS A 258 -2.98 28.76 37.97
C HIS A 258 -2.71 29.50 36.66
N LEU A 259 -1.50 29.44 36.09
CA LEU A 259 -1.11 30.25 34.92
C LEU A 259 -1.12 29.48 33.61
N ILE A 260 -1.03 28.14 33.65
CA ILE A 260 -1.13 27.29 32.45
C ILE A 260 -2.23 26.24 32.56
N ASP A 261 -2.92 26.00 31.44
CA ASP A 261 -3.97 24.97 31.30
C ASP A 261 -3.58 23.83 30.35
N GLN A 262 -2.55 24.02 29.53
CA GLN A 262 -2.00 23.01 28.62
C GLN A 262 -0.49 22.87 28.82
N ALA A 263 0.05 21.68 28.52
CA ALA A 263 1.50 21.44 28.57
C ALA A 263 2.20 22.23 27.47
N ILE A 264 3.21 23.01 27.86
CA ILE A 264 4.02 23.78 26.92
C ILE A 264 5.08 22.86 26.32
N ILE A 265 4.97 22.58 25.02
CA ILE A 265 5.95 21.79 24.29
C ILE A 265 7.05 22.74 23.81
N LEU A 266 8.21 22.68 24.46
CA LEU A 266 9.39 23.43 24.05
C LEU A 266 9.97 22.86 22.75
N PRO A 267 10.46 23.70 21.82
CA PRO A 267 11.24 23.22 20.69
C PRO A 267 12.45 22.40 21.16
N ALA A 268 12.82 21.35 20.42
CA ALA A 268 13.88 20.42 20.79
C ALA A 268 15.23 21.12 21.09
N GLU A 269 15.54 22.19 20.35
CA GLU A 269 16.75 22.99 20.55
C GLU A 269 16.76 23.72 21.90
N VAL A 270 15.66 24.40 22.25
CA VAL A 270 15.49 25.11 23.53
C VAL A 270 15.48 24.12 24.70
N GLN A 271 14.88 22.95 24.48
CA GLN A 271 14.87 21.87 25.46
C GLN A 271 16.28 21.32 25.71
N LEU A 272 17.08 21.09 24.65
CA LEU A 272 18.47 20.64 24.76
C LEU A 272 19.33 21.70 25.47
N GLN A 273 19.19 22.98 25.11
CA GLN A 273 19.88 24.09 25.79
C GLN A 273 19.60 24.11 27.30
N SER A 274 18.33 24.01 27.67
CA SER A 274 17.90 23.99 29.08
C SER A 274 18.48 22.79 29.84
N LEU A 275 18.51 21.61 29.22
CA LEU A 275 19.11 20.42 29.79
C LEU A 275 20.62 20.55 29.92
N THR A 276 21.30 21.10 28.92
CA THR A 276 22.74 21.35 28.96
C THR A 276 23.11 22.28 30.11
N SER A 277 22.37 23.37 30.30
CA SER A 277 22.58 24.27 31.44
C SER A 277 22.41 23.54 32.78
N ALA A 278 21.32 22.79 32.97
CA ALA A 278 21.09 22.07 34.23
C ALA A 278 22.16 20.98 34.51
N VAL A 279 22.53 20.20 33.50
CA VAL A 279 23.52 19.12 33.63
C VAL A 279 24.91 19.69 33.94
N THR A 280 25.30 20.80 33.29
CA THR A 280 26.62 21.41 33.48
C THR A 280 26.79 22.04 34.86
N VAL A 281 25.76 22.72 35.37
CA VAL A 281 25.75 23.25 36.74
C VAL A 281 25.86 22.10 37.75
N ARG A 282 25.08 21.03 37.60
CA ARG A 282 25.13 19.85 38.48
C ARG A 282 26.46 19.11 38.42
N LYS A 283 27.08 19.05 37.25
CA LYS A 283 28.42 18.47 37.05
C LYS A 283 29.49 19.25 37.80
N ARG A 284 29.39 20.58 37.89
CA ARG A 284 30.33 21.41 38.67
C ARG A 284 30.14 21.25 40.17
N CYS A 285 28.89 21.10 40.63
CA CYS A 285 28.57 20.92 42.05
C CYS A 285 28.87 19.50 42.58
N ALA A 286 28.86 18.49 41.72
CA ALA A 286 29.16 17.11 42.09
C ALA A 286 30.68 16.83 42.05
N GLY A 287 31.26 16.34 43.16
CA GLY A 287 32.63 15.84 43.17
C GLY A 287 32.82 14.68 42.17
N ILE A 288 34.04 14.58 41.61
CA ILE A 288 34.40 13.75 40.44
C ILE A 288 34.03 12.25 40.57
N GLU A 289 33.81 11.73 41.78
CA GLU A 289 33.66 10.29 42.02
C GLU A 289 32.21 9.74 41.92
N LYS A 290 31.17 10.55 41.68
CA LYS A 290 29.75 10.08 41.66
C LYS A 290 28.83 10.67 40.58
N PHE A 291 29.36 11.12 39.44
CA PHE A 291 28.53 11.73 38.40
C PHE A 291 28.02 10.71 37.36
N ASP A 292 26.76 10.26 37.50
CA ASP A 292 26.04 9.48 36.47
C ASP A 292 25.28 10.44 35.53
N LEU A 293 25.85 10.65 34.34
CA LEU A 293 25.29 11.56 33.33
C LEU A 293 23.84 11.20 32.94
N VAL A 294 23.52 9.90 32.83
CA VAL A 294 22.19 9.46 32.38
C VAL A 294 21.15 9.75 33.45
N GLN A 295 21.47 9.46 34.72
CA GLN A 295 20.61 9.78 35.83
C GLN A 295 20.37 11.29 35.93
N VAL A 296 21.43 12.10 35.82
CA VAL A 296 21.34 13.56 35.90
C VAL A 296 20.51 14.15 34.76
N ILE A 297 20.65 13.64 33.52
CA ILE A 297 19.80 14.05 32.39
C ILE A 297 18.34 13.69 32.66
N SER A 298 18.05 12.49 33.17
CA SER A 298 16.68 12.06 33.46
C SER A 298 16.02 12.90 34.56
N GLU A 299 16.80 13.28 35.58
CA GLU A 299 16.34 14.14 36.67
C GLU A 299 16.11 15.57 36.17
N ALA A 300 17.03 16.14 35.38
CA ALA A 300 16.87 17.45 34.75
C ALA A 300 15.67 17.50 33.80
N HIS A 301 15.42 16.43 33.04
CA HIS A 301 14.25 16.32 32.18
C HIS A 301 12.95 16.26 32.99
N SER A 302 12.94 15.49 34.08
CA SER A 302 11.79 15.42 34.99
C SER A 302 11.50 16.79 35.63
N ASP A 303 12.53 17.50 36.08
CA ASP A 303 12.40 18.88 36.59
C ASP A 303 11.82 19.82 35.53
N LEU A 304 12.36 19.79 34.31
CA LEU A 304 11.92 20.65 33.20
C LEU A 304 10.45 20.35 32.83
N LYS A 305 10.08 19.07 32.76
CA LYS A 305 8.72 18.64 32.45
C LYS A 305 7.74 19.06 33.55
N ALA A 306 8.11 18.88 34.82
CA ALA A 306 7.31 19.29 35.96
C ALA A 306 7.00 20.79 35.92
N ALA A 307 7.97 21.60 35.48
CA ALA A 307 7.84 23.04 35.45
C ALA A 307 6.97 23.56 34.27
N HIS A 308 6.76 22.77 33.21
CA HIS A 308 6.04 23.16 31.98
C HIS A 308 4.73 22.40 31.75
N THR A 309 4.38 21.47 32.64
CA THR A 309 3.15 20.67 32.55
C THR A 309 2.15 21.17 33.59
N PRO A 310 0.86 21.35 33.25
CA PRO A 310 -0.16 21.70 34.23
C PRO A 310 -0.19 20.70 35.39
N SER A 311 -0.25 21.22 36.61
CA SER A 311 -0.31 20.39 37.82
C SER A 311 -1.63 19.63 37.89
N GLN A 312 -1.58 18.38 38.34
CA GLN A 312 -2.76 17.60 38.69
C GLN A 312 -3.46 18.12 39.97
N PHE A 313 -2.76 18.94 40.77
CA PHE A 313 -3.26 19.51 42.02
C PHE A 313 -3.89 20.89 41.76
N LYS A 314 -5.07 20.90 41.12
CA LYS A 314 -5.78 22.15 40.90
C LYS A 314 -6.30 22.73 42.24
N PRO A 315 -6.03 24.01 42.52
CA PRO A 315 -6.40 24.63 43.79
C PRO A 315 -7.90 24.88 43.84
N CYS A 316 -8.50 24.63 45.00
CA CYS A 316 -9.94 24.84 45.23
C CYS A 316 -10.23 25.75 46.44
N GLY A 317 -9.27 25.92 47.35
CA GLY A 317 -9.34 26.80 48.52
C GLY A 317 -8.42 28.02 48.45
N MET A 318 -7.45 28.07 47.54
CA MET A 318 -6.51 29.19 47.38
C MET A 318 -6.63 29.87 46.02
N THR A 319 -6.81 31.18 46.00
CA THR A 319 -6.82 31.98 44.75
C THR A 319 -5.40 32.35 44.32
N LEU A 320 -5.20 32.61 43.02
CA LEU A 320 -3.91 33.07 42.48
C LEU A 320 -3.40 34.32 43.22
N MET A 321 -4.28 35.28 43.50
CA MET A 321 -3.90 36.53 44.19
C MET A 321 -3.44 36.29 45.62
N GLN A 322 -4.11 35.41 46.36
CA GLN A 322 -3.67 35.02 47.70
C GLN A 322 -2.30 34.35 47.67
N ALA A 323 -2.07 33.44 46.72
CA ALA A 323 -0.79 32.74 46.61
C ALA A 323 0.36 33.65 46.18
N LEU A 324 0.13 34.59 45.26
CA LEU A 324 1.09 35.64 44.88
C LEU A 324 1.43 36.56 46.07
N GLN A 325 0.43 36.90 46.88
CA GLN A 325 0.64 37.72 48.08
C GLN A 325 1.48 36.97 49.12
N THR A 326 1.22 35.68 49.35
CA THR A 326 2.04 34.84 50.24
C THR A 326 3.48 34.76 49.75
N VAL A 327 3.73 34.54 48.46
CA VAL A 327 5.09 34.51 47.90
C VAL A 327 5.79 35.85 48.11
N SER A 328 5.13 36.98 47.82
CA SER A 328 5.72 38.31 48.02
C SER A 328 6.08 38.58 49.49
N GLN A 329 5.23 38.16 50.43
CA GLN A 329 5.52 38.29 51.86
C GLN A 329 6.71 37.43 52.30
N LEU A 330 6.81 36.19 51.82
CA LEU A 330 7.94 35.31 52.09
C LEU A 330 9.25 35.88 51.50
N THR A 331 9.21 36.33 50.25
CA THR A 331 10.35 36.98 49.59
C THR A 331 10.85 38.17 50.40
N GLN A 332 9.98 39.11 50.77
CA GLN A 332 10.36 40.29 51.55
C GLN A 332 10.88 39.94 52.96
N ALA A 333 10.32 38.89 53.59
CA ALA A 333 10.77 38.44 54.90
C ALA A 333 12.19 37.86 54.85
N TRP A 334 12.50 37.05 53.85
CA TRP A 334 13.82 36.45 53.67
C TRP A 334 14.86 37.44 53.11
N GLU A 335 14.44 38.39 52.27
CA GLU A 335 15.27 39.51 51.80
C GLU A 335 15.74 40.37 52.98
N LYS A 336 14.83 40.76 53.89
CA LYS A 336 15.18 41.51 55.12
C LYS A 336 16.15 40.77 56.03
N ARG A 337 16.19 39.43 55.94
CA ARG A 337 17.11 38.57 56.70
C ARG A 337 18.44 38.34 55.98
N GLY A 338 18.64 38.92 54.80
CA GLY A 338 19.85 38.76 54.00
C GLY A 338 20.02 37.35 53.41
N LEU A 339 18.94 36.57 53.29
CA LEU A 339 19.01 35.17 52.83
C LEU A 339 18.90 35.04 51.30
N LEU A 340 18.58 36.12 50.59
CA LEU A 340 18.35 36.13 49.13
C LEU A 340 19.42 36.92 48.35
N GLU A 341 20.43 37.46 49.02
CA GLU A 341 21.56 38.15 48.39
C GLU A 341 22.66 37.16 48.00
N MET A 342 23.19 37.28 46.79
CA MET A 342 24.33 36.48 46.34
C MET A 342 25.63 37.03 46.94
N THR A 343 26.42 36.17 47.56
CA THR A 343 27.77 36.53 48.02
C THR A 343 28.77 36.53 46.87
N ASP A 344 29.54 37.61 46.71
CA ASP A 344 30.45 37.92 45.59
C ASP A 344 31.58 36.91 45.28
N SER A 345 31.65 35.74 45.93
CA SER A 345 32.81 34.83 45.85
C SER A 345 32.51 33.37 45.52
N GLY A 346 31.30 33.00 45.09
CA GLY A 346 30.94 31.60 44.82
C GLY A 346 30.19 31.39 43.50
N ASP A 347 30.45 30.27 42.83
CA ASP A 347 29.66 29.81 41.68
C ASP A 347 28.18 29.63 42.10
N PRO A 348 27.21 30.05 41.28
CA PRO A 348 25.79 29.94 41.61
C PRO A 348 25.35 28.47 41.75
N SER A 349 24.57 28.17 42.80
CA SER A 349 24.04 26.81 43.04
C SER A 349 22.99 26.42 41.99
N ASP A 350 22.75 25.12 41.79
CA ASP A 350 21.69 24.58 40.91
C ASP A 350 20.30 25.16 41.27
N LEU A 351 20.08 25.42 42.56
CA LEU A 351 18.83 25.98 43.08
C LEU A 351 18.67 27.48 42.74
N ALA A 352 19.77 28.23 42.69
CA ALA A 352 19.75 29.63 42.25
C ALA A 352 19.39 29.75 40.76
N HIS A 353 19.92 28.85 39.91
CA HIS A 353 19.55 28.76 38.49
C HIS A 353 18.08 28.41 38.30
N ARG A 354 17.57 27.41 39.05
CA ARG A 354 16.16 27.05 39.02
C ARG A 354 15.27 28.23 39.43
N LEU A 355 15.61 28.94 40.50
CA LEU A 355 14.85 30.11 40.93
C LEU A 355 14.81 31.21 39.87
N LYS A 356 15.95 31.53 39.25
CA LYS A 356 16.04 32.50 38.14
C LYS A 356 15.07 32.13 37.00
N ASN A 357 15.08 30.85 36.60
CA ASN A 357 14.21 30.35 35.52
C ASN A 357 12.72 30.32 35.91
N SER A 358 12.39 30.02 37.16
CA SER A 358 11.00 30.08 37.67
C SER A 358 10.50 31.52 37.77
N LEU A 359 11.34 32.46 38.20
CA LEU A 359 11.02 33.89 38.24
C LEU A 359 10.76 34.46 36.85
N ALA A 360 11.65 34.18 35.89
CA ALA A 360 11.50 34.65 34.51
C ALA A 360 10.17 34.19 33.90
N ARG A 361 9.85 32.89 34.00
CA ARG A 361 8.60 32.32 33.46
C ARG A 361 7.35 32.87 34.14
N VAL A 362 7.35 33.01 35.46
CA VAL A 362 6.21 33.60 36.17
C VAL A 362 6.04 35.07 35.79
N LEU A 363 7.11 35.86 35.75
CA LEU A 363 7.05 37.27 35.39
C LEU A 363 6.51 37.48 33.96
N GLU A 364 6.95 36.68 32.99
CA GLU A 364 6.45 36.70 31.61
C GLU A 364 4.95 36.43 31.53
N SER A 365 4.46 35.37 32.18
CA SER A 365 3.01 35.07 32.19
C SER A 365 2.17 36.08 32.98
N LEU A 366 2.74 36.69 34.03
CA LEU A 366 2.06 37.77 34.75
C LEU A 366 1.98 39.05 33.90
N GLU A 367 2.97 39.33 33.06
CA GLU A 367 2.97 40.45 32.11
C GLU A 367 1.88 40.29 31.05
N GLU A 368 1.82 39.12 30.39
CA GLU A 368 0.75 38.81 29.42
C GLU A 368 -0.65 39.01 30.02
N ARG A 369 -0.82 38.60 31.29
CA ARG A 369 -2.10 38.70 31.99
C ARG A 369 -2.42 40.13 32.43
N SER A 370 -1.42 40.92 32.81
CA SER A 370 -1.59 42.33 33.18
C SER A 370 -2.14 43.20 32.04
N MET A 371 -1.86 42.79 30.80
CA MET A 371 -2.31 43.41 29.55
C MET A 371 -3.76 43.04 29.19
N SER A 372 -4.40 42.11 29.92
CA SER A 372 -5.81 41.76 29.74
C SER A 372 -6.74 42.82 30.35
N GLU A 373 -7.78 43.24 29.62
CA GLU A 373 -8.71 44.30 30.03
C GLU A 373 -9.71 43.89 31.13
N THR A 374 -9.72 42.63 31.55
CA THR A 374 -10.80 42.04 32.37
C THR A 374 -10.56 42.02 33.89
N MET A 375 -9.48 42.64 34.41
CA MET A 375 -9.12 42.55 35.85
C MET A 375 -9.68 43.71 36.68
N ASP A 376 -10.02 43.42 37.95
CA ASP A 376 -10.41 44.42 38.95
C ASP A 376 -9.21 45.31 39.37
N GLU A 377 -9.46 46.58 39.71
CA GLU A 377 -8.41 47.55 40.07
C GLU A 377 -7.64 47.13 41.34
N GLY A 378 -8.30 46.51 42.32
CA GLY A 378 -7.65 46.01 43.54
C GLY A 378 -6.72 44.82 43.26
N GLU A 379 -7.12 43.93 42.35
CA GLU A 379 -6.29 42.82 41.90
C GLU A 379 -5.09 43.32 41.06
N ARG A 380 -5.31 44.29 40.18
CA ARG A 380 -4.26 44.90 39.37
C ARG A 380 -3.19 45.60 40.22
N GLN A 381 -3.57 46.31 41.28
CA GLN A 381 -2.61 46.93 42.19
C GLN A 381 -1.79 45.89 42.98
N THR A 382 -2.44 44.82 43.44
CA THR A 382 -1.77 43.72 44.15
C THR A 382 -0.79 43.00 43.22
N LEU A 383 -1.19 42.74 41.97
CA LEU A 383 -0.36 42.12 40.96
C LEU A 383 0.89 42.95 40.64
N ASN A 384 0.74 44.27 40.46
CA ASN A 384 1.86 45.17 40.18
C ASN A 384 2.89 45.21 41.32
N ASN A 385 2.41 45.20 42.58
CA ASN A 385 3.30 45.15 43.75
C ASN A 385 4.11 43.84 43.79
N VAL A 386 3.45 42.70 43.57
CA VAL A 386 4.12 41.39 43.53
C VAL A 386 5.10 41.33 42.36
N HIS A 387 4.70 41.79 41.17
CA HIS A 387 5.54 41.86 39.98
C HIS A 387 6.82 42.68 40.25
N SER A 388 6.71 43.85 40.87
CA SER A 388 7.88 44.67 41.24
C SER A 388 8.82 43.98 42.23
N THR A 389 8.27 43.24 43.20
CA THR A 389 9.05 42.48 44.19
C THR A 389 9.81 41.34 43.51
N LEU A 390 9.13 40.54 42.69
CA LEU A 390 9.73 39.40 41.97
C LEU A 390 10.75 39.85 40.92
N ARG A 391 10.49 40.98 40.24
CA ARG A 391 11.43 41.59 39.30
C ARG A 391 12.68 42.12 40.02
N GLY A 392 12.52 42.72 41.20
CA GLY A 392 13.64 43.12 42.06
C GLY A 392 14.53 41.93 42.42
N LEU A 393 13.92 40.80 42.80
CA LEU A 393 14.64 39.56 43.10
C LEU A 393 15.33 38.95 41.87
N LEU A 394 14.70 39.00 40.69
CA LEU A 394 15.34 38.54 39.45
C LEU A 394 16.60 39.37 39.13
N VAL A 395 16.55 40.68 39.36
CA VAL A 395 17.69 41.58 39.16
C VAL A 395 18.80 41.29 40.17
N SER A 396 18.48 40.96 41.43
CA SER A 396 19.50 40.59 42.43
C SER A 396 20.18 39.24 42.15
N LEU A 397 19.57 38.38 41.31
CA LEU A 397 20.10 37.10 40.84
C LEU A 397 20.88 37.21 39.51
N SER A 398 21.46 38.37 39.21
CA SER A 398 22.19 38.62 37.96
C SER A 398 23.58 37.96 37.97
N PHE A 399 23.62 36.67 37.61
CA PHE A 399 24.84 35.95 37.20
C PHE A 399 24.81 35.68 35.68
N PRO A 400 25.98 35.62 35.02
CA PRO A 400 26.06 35.31 33.59
C PRO A 400 25.40 33.95 33.34
N ASP A 401 24.55 33.89 32.31
CA ASP A 401 24.01 32.62 31.86
C ASP A 401 25.17 31.70 31.51
N THR A 402 25.04 30.43 31.89
CA THR A 402 26.06 29.45 31.53
C THR A 402 26.06 29.36 30.01
N GLU A 403 27.05 29.95 29.33
CA GLU A 403 27.21 29.81 27.89
C GLU A 403 27.25 28.31 27.59
N SER A 404 26.16 27.81 27.03
CA SER A 404 26.02 26.41 26.70
C SER A 404 26.98 26.12 25.55
N ASN A 405 28.11 25.51 25.86
CA ASN A 405 29.07 25.12 24.85
C ASN A 405 28.39 24.13 23.89
N VAL A 406 28.50 24.39 22.59
CA VAL A 406 27.96 23.53 21.53
C VAL A 406 28.49 22.10 21.66
N GLU A 407 29.71 21.94 22.16
CA GLU A 407 30.32 20.63 22.46
C GLU A 407 29.57 19.86 23.55
N GLU A 408 29.16 20.55 24.62
CA GLU A 408 28.45 19.93 25.73
C GLU A 408 27.01 19.57 25.33
N MET A 409 26.36 20.39 24.50
CA MET A 409 25.07 20.03 23.90
C MET A 409 25.17 18.76 23.07
N ALA A 410 26.20 18.65 22.24
CA ALA A 410 26.40 17.51 21.38
C ALA A 410 26.62 16.23 22.19
N HIS A 411 27.45 16.27 23.25
CA HIS A 411 27.65 15.13 24.14
C HIS A 411 26.37 14.69 24.88
N ILE A 412 25.54 15.65 25.31
CA ILE A 412 24.26 15.36 25.98
C ILE A 412 23.26 14.76 25.00
N ALA A 413 23.15 15.29 23.78
CA ALA A 413 22.31 14.72 22.72
C ALA A 413 22.76 13.28 22.36
N VAL A 414 24.07 13.05 22.25
CA VAL A 414 24.63 11.70 22.03
C VAL A 414 24.27 10.76 23.18
N ALA A 415 24.37 11.20 24.44
CA ALA A 415 23.98 10.39 25.60
C ALA A 415 22.48 10.06 25.58
N ILE A 416 21.62 11.04 25.28
CA ILE A 416 20.17 10.87 25.14
C ILE A 416 19.85 9.81 24.08
N ILE A 417 20.45 9.91 22.89
CA ILE A 417 20.21 8.99 21.77
C ILE A 417 20.73 7.59 22.08
N ASN A 418 21.96 7.46 22.61
CA ASN A 418 22.57 6.17 22.93
C ASN A 418 21.79 5.37 23.98
N HIS A 419 21.25 6.07 24.98
CA HIS A 419 20.51 5.45 26.08
C HIS A 419 18.99 5.41 25.82
N ARG A 420 18.52 5.87 24.65
CA ARG A 420 17.12 5.89 24.22
C ARG A 420 16.19 6.48 25.28
N LEU A 421 16.58 7.64 25.82
CA LEU A 421 15.77 8.30 26.85
C LEU A 421 14.39 8.70 26.28
N GLU A 422 13.34 8.41 27.04
CA GLU A 422 11.96 8.71 26.65
C GLU A 422 11.71 10.22 26.58
N GLY A 423 10.88 10.67 25.64
CA GLY A 423 10.49 12.08 25.48
C GLY A 423 11.47 12.92 24.64
N PHE A 424 12.42 12.27 23.96
CA PHE A 424 13.46 12.93 23.15
C PHE A 424 13.48 12.47 21.69
N GLN A 425 12.36 12.00 21.14
CA GLN A 425 12.31 11.51 19.76
C GLN A 425 12.75 12.58 18.76
N ASP A 426 12.40 13.84 19.00
CA ASP A 426 12.72 14.96 18.11
C ASP A 426 14.21 15.37 18.16
N PHE A 427 14.98 14.87 19.13
CA PHE A 427 16.42 15.15 19.20
C PHE A 427 17.19 14.41 18.11
N THR A 428 16.67 13.29 17.61
CA THR A 428 17.24 12.59 16.45
C THR A 428 17.12 13.41 15.17
N LEU A 429 16.02 14.16 15.02
CA LEU A 429 15.84 15.09 13.91
C LEU A 429 16.82 16.27 14.04
N LEU A 430 16.91 16.88 15.23
CA LEU A 430 17.87 17.97 15.51
C LEU A 430 19.32 17.54 15.21
N PHE A 431 19.70 16.34 15.69
CA PHE A 431 21.01 15.72 15.46
C PHE A 431 21.32 15.47 13.97
N ALA A 432 20.29 15.18 13.17
CA ALA A 432 20.43 14.98 11.73
C ALA A 432 20.59 16.30 10.96
N THR A 433 20.08 17.42 11.48
CA THR A 433 20.14 18.77 10.89
C THR A 433 21.47 19.50 11.09
N GLU A 434 22.03 19.41 12.29
CA GLU A 434 23.05 20.36 12.74
C GLU A 434 24.48 19.91 12.40
N LEU A 435 25.05 20.55 11.37
CA LEU A 435 26.46 20.42 10.98
C LEU A 435 27.40 21.28 11.82
N SER A 436 26.85 22.21 12.61
CA SER A 436 27.57 23.20 13.41
C SER A 436 28.13 22.65 14.73
N TRP A 437 27.76 21.42 15.09
CA TRP A 437 28.18 20.81 16.34
C TRP A 437 29.67 20.48 16.31
N SER A 438 30.40 20.85 17.37
CA SER A 438 31.86 20.68 17.48
C SER A 438 32.32 19.23 17.69
N LEU A 439 31.50 18.25 17.32
CA LEU A 439 31.89 16.83 17.33
C LEU A 439 32.87 16.57 16.19
N SER A 440 33.78 15.62 16.40
CA SER A 440 34.51 15.06 15.26
C SER A 440 33.54 14.38 14.29
N VAL A 441 33.86 14.44 12.99
CA VAL A 441 33.05 13.78 11.95
C VAL A 441 32.87 12.29 12.23
N GLU A 442 33.91 11.64 12.75
CA GLU A 442 33.89 10.22 13.13
C GLU A 442 32.92 9.93 14.28
N GLU A 443 32.88 10.76 15.33
CA GLU A 443 31.97 10.59 16.47
C GLU A 443 30.52 10.75 16.06
N TRP A 444 30.22 11.73 15.21
CA TRP A 444 28.86 11.94 14.70
C TRP A 444 28.40 10.75 13.84
N ILE A 445 29.23 10.29 12.90
CA ILE A 445 28.94 9.11 12.07
C ILE A 445 28.80 7.83 12.93
N SER A 446 29.67 7.64 13.92
CA SER A 446 29.64 6.49 14.84
C SER A 446 28.35 6.46 15.67
N CYS A 447 27.85 7.63 16.10
CA CYS A 447 26.57 7.72 16.80
C CYS A 447 25.39 7.28 15.91
N LEU A 448 25.33 7.74 14.66
CA LEU A 448 24.31 7.31 13.69
C LEU A 448 24.38 5.80 13.44
N GLU A 449 25.59 5.26 13.27
CA GLU A 449 25.80 3.83 12.98
C GLU A 449 25.34 2.91 14.12
N ARG A 450 25.58 3.30 15.37
CA ARG A 450 25.15 2.53 16.56
C ARG A 450 23.66 2.63 16.84
N ASN A 451 23.02 3.74 16.44
CA ASN A 451 21.63 4.03 16.79
C ASN A 451 20.69 4.06 15.58
N LYS A 452 20.98 3.31 14.51
CA LYS A 452 20.18 3.28 13.26
C LYS A 452 18.67 3.23 13.50
N THR A 453 18.19 2.42 14.45
CA THR A 453 16.76 2.27 14.76
C THR A 453 16.09 3.56 15.25
N ALA A 454 16.85 4.47 15.88
CA ALA A 454 16.33 5.75 16.35
C ALA A 454 16.10 6.74 15.20
N PHE A 455 16.76 6.55 14.05
CA PHE A 455 16.68 7.41 12.87
C PHE A 455 15.73 6.85 11.79
N GLN A 456 14.99 5.77 12.07
CA GLN A 456 14.06 5.11 11.13
C GLN A 456 12.73 5.87 11.00
N ARG A 457 12.79 7.13 10.55
CA ARG A 457 11.61 7.90 10.14
C ARG A 457 11.90 8.63 8.83
N LYS A 458 10.90 8.73 7.96
CA LYS A 458 10.98 9.43 6.66
C LYS A 458 11.62 10.82 6.74
N ASP A 459 11.12 11.67 7.65
CA ASP A 459 11.56 13.06 7.83
C ASP A 459 13.04 13.16 8.21
N ILE A 460 13.49 12.27 9.10
CA ILE A 460 14.89 12.18 9.51
C ILE A 460 15.78 11.72 8.35
N VAL A 461 15.37 10.70 7.60
CA VAL A 461 16.14 10.18 6.45
C VAL A 461 16.32 11.26 5.39
N MET A 462 15.27 11.99 5.01
CA MET A 462 15.37 13.08 4.04
C MET A 462 16.21 14.25 4.56
N LYS A 463 16.18 14.51 5.86
CA LYS A 463 17.08 15.49 6.48
C LYS A 463 18.54 15.04 6.41
N LEU A 464 18.85 13.79 6.75
CA LEU A 464 20.19 13.22 6.63
C LEU A 464 20.70 13.24 5.18
N VAL A 465 19.84 13.00 4.19
CA VAL A 465 20.18 13.17 2.76
C VAL A 465 20.57 14.60 2.46
N SER A 466 19.78 15.58 2.92
CA SER A 466 20.09 17.00 2.74
C SER A 466 21.43 17.37 3.38
N THR A 467 21.68 16.87 4.60
CA THR A 467 22.93 17.05 5.33
C THR A 467 24.12 16.41 4.62
N LEU A 468 23.97 15.21 4.05
CA LEU A 468 24.99 14.56 3.24
C LEU A 468 25.32 15.40 1.99
N ILE A 469 24.33 15.94 1.30
CA ILE A 469 24.53 16.78 0.10
C ILE A 469 25.34 18.03 0.47
N VAL A 470 24.96 18.75 1.53
CA VAL A 470 25.69 19.94 2.01
C VAL A 470 27.10 19.57 2.43
N LYS A 471 27.28 18.45 3.14
CA LYS A 471 28.59 17.99 3.60
C LYS A 471 29.53 17.64 2.44
N CYS A 472 29.04 16.95 1.42
CA CYS A 472 29.81 16.67 0.20
C CYS A 472 30.24 17.94 -0.57
N GLN A 473 29.58 19.08 -0.35
CA GLN A 473 29.96 20.36 -0.94
C GLN A 473 31.02 21.11 -0.11
N MET A 474 31.05 20.89 1.20
CA MET A 474 31.92 21.61 2.15
C MET A 474 33.21 20.84 2.50
N ASP A 475 33.15 19.51 2.54
CA ASP A 475 34.20 18.62 3.03
C ASP A 475 34.94 17.95 1.86
N SER A 476 36.26 17.80 1.98
CA SER A 476 37.11 17.17 0.95
C SER A 476 37.30 15.67 1.14
N GLU A 477 36.92 15.11 2.30
CA GLU A 477 37.15 13.69 2.60
C GLU A 477 36.02 12.77 2.09
N VAL A 478 36.27 12.16 0.93
CA VAL A 478 35.32 11.27 0.22
C VAL A 478 34.93 10.04 1.06
N GLU A 479 35.85 9.49 1.88
CA GLU A 479 35.59 8.30 2.70
C GLU A 479 34.49 8.53 3.75
N HIS A 480 34.49 9.68 4.41
CA HIS A 480 33.46 10.04 5.38
C HIS A 480 32.09 10.21 4.72
N CYS A 481 32.06 10.82 3.54
CA CYS A 481 30.84 10.98 2.75
C CYS A 481 30.30 9.63 2.27
N ARG A 482 31.17 8.71 1.86
CA ARG A 482 30.80 7.34 1.45
C ARG A 482 30.23 6.54 2.62
N LYS A 483 30.91 6.56 3.77
CA LYS A 483 30.43 5.88 4.99
C LYS A 483 29.08 6.42 5.45
N LEU A 484 28.90 7.75 5.43
CA LEU A 484 27.63 8.38 5.76
C LEU A 484 26.51 7.98 4.80
N LYS A 485 26.78 8.00 3.48
CA LYS A 485 25.84 7.52 2.45
C LYS A 485 25.40 6.08 2.75
N ASP A 486 26.33 5.17 3.05
CA ASP A 486 26.01 3.77 3.34
C ASP A 486 25.13 3.63 4.60
N ILE A 487 25.37 4.42 5.64
CA ILE A 487 24.52 4.44 6.85
C ILE A 487 23.11 4.93 6.53
N ILE A 488 22.96 6.02 5.75
CA ILE A 488 21.64 6.55 5.36
C ILE A 488 20.87 5.52 4.53
N VAL A 489 21.53 4.88 3.56
CA VAL A 489 20.93 3.82 2.73
C VAL A 489 20.51 2.63 3.59
N ASN A 490 21.28 2.26 4.63
CA ASN A 490 20.91 1.22 5.59
C ASN A 490 19.69 1.62 6.44
N ILE A 491 19.63 2.87 6.92
CA ILE A 491 18.47 3.35 7.68
C ILE A 491 17.21 3.34 6.81
N PHE A 492 17.31 3.81 5.56
CA PHE A 492 16.23 3.74 4.57
C PHE A 492 15.77 2.30 4.30
N ALA A 493 16.70 1.34 4.18
CA ALA A 493 16.37 -0.05 3.89
C ALA A 493 15.52 -0.72 4.97
N GLU A 494 15.60 -0.23 6.22
CA GLU A 494 14.82 -0.74 7.36
C GLU A 494 13.46 -0.02 7.54
N LEU A 495 13.15 1.00 6.72
CA LEU A 495 11.85 1.70 6.81
C LEU A 495 10.67 0.78 6.44
N PRO A 496 9.47 1.01 7.01
CA PRO A 496 8.23 0.38 6.54
C PRO A 496 7.98 0.68 5.04
N LEU A 497 7.29 -0.22 4.33
CA LEU A 497 7.05 -0.07 2.88
C LEU A 497 6.34 1.25 2.52
N ALA A 498 5.35 1.67 3.33
CA ALA A 498 4.65 2.94 3.15
C ALA A 498 5.63 4.12 3.20
N GLU A 499 6.49 4.17 4.21
CA GLU A 499 7.50 5.21 4.35
C GLU A 499 8.55 5.14 3.22
N LYS A 500 9.03 3.95 2.84
CA LYS A 500 9.91 3.76 1.66
C LYS A 500 9.33 4.38 0.41
N ASN A 501 8.05 4.14 0.12
CA ASN A 501 7.38 4.71 -1.05
C ASN A 501 7.29 6.23 -0.98
N THR A 502 6.93 6.80 0.18
CA THR A 502 6.91 8.27 0.32
C THR A 502 8.30 8.89 0.21
N THR A 503 9.34 8.24 0.73
CA THR A 503 10.74 8.68 0.62
C THR A 503 11.25 8.58 -0.82
N LEU A 504 10.94 7.50 -1.54
CA LEU A 504 11.31 7.34 -2.96
C LEU A 504 10.63 8.39 -3.85
N ALA A 505 9.36 8.69 -3.58
CA ALA A 505 8.64 9.74 -4.29
C ALA A 505 9.30 11.12 -4.06
N GLU A 506 9.66 11.44 -2.81
CA GLU A 506 10.36 12.69 -2.48
C GLU A 506 11.76 12.74 -3.11
N MET A 507 12.51 11.63 -3.09
CA MET A 507 13.81 11.52 -3.76
C MET A 507 13.72 11.81 -5.26
N LEU A 508 12.67 11.34 -5.94
CA LEU A 508 12.41 11.64 -7.35
C LEU A 508 12.10 13.12 -7.62
N THR A 509 11.54 13.84 -6.64
CA THR A 509 11.36 15.30 -6.74
C THR A 509 12.70 16.04 -6.64
N CYS A 510 13.67 15.50 -5.89
CA CYS A 510 15.02 16.06 -5.84
C CYS A 510 15.79 15.83 -7.15
N SER A 511 15.77 14.59 -7.66
CA SER A 511 16.43 14.24 -8.92
C SER A 511 15.91 12.94 -9.50
N LYS A 512 15.77 12.86 -10.83
CA LYS A 512 15.50 11.59 -11.54
C LYS A 512 16.59 10.53 -11.29
N ARG A 513 17.82 10.98 -10.98
CA ARG A 513 18.98 10.13 -10.62
C ARG A 513 19.18 9.97 -9.12
N GLY A 514 18.25 10.44 -8.27
CA GLY A 514 18.31 10.34 -6.82
C GLY A 514 19.59 10.91 -6.21
N LEU A 515 20.21 10.15 -5.30
CA LEU A 515 21.48 10.53 -4.67
C LEU A 515 22.61 10.72 -5.68
N GLN A 516 22.70 9.89 -6.73
CA GLN A 516 23.74 10.06 -7.75
C GLN A 516 23.63 11.38 -8.52
N GLY A 517 22.43 11.95 -8.61
CA GLY A 517 22.24 13.29 -9.20
C GLY A 517 22.71 14.43 -8.31
N SER A 518 22.83 14.18 -7.00
CA SER A 518 23.08 15.21 -5.98
C SER A 518 24.46 15.08 -5.31
N LEU A 519 25.13 13.94 -5.47
CA LEU A 519 26.42 13.63 -4.85
C LEU A 519 27.55 13.49 -5.90
N PRO A 520 28.82 13.77 -5.53
CA PRO A 520 29.97 13.52 -6.40
C PRO A 520 30.11 12.04 -6.79
N LEU A 521 30.56 11.76 -8.01
CA LEU A 521 30.71 10.39 -8.53
C LEU A 521 31.61 9.49 -7.66
N ALA A 522 32.64 10.05 -7.02
CA ALA A 522 33.55 9.30 -6.14
C ALA A 522 32.86 8.70 -4.91
N VAL A 523 31.77 9.33 -4.43
CA VAL A 523 30.94 8.85 -3.30
C VAL A 523 30.01 7.72 -3.75
N MET A 524 29.68 7.67 -5.05
CA MET A 524 28.80 6.67 -5.66
C MET A 524 29.56 5.45 -6.23
N GLU A 525 30.87 5.36 -6.01
CA GLU A 525 31.68 4.20 -6.38
C GLU A 525 31.11 2.92 -5.72
N GLY A 526 31.06 1.82 -6.48
CA GLY A 526 30.45 0.55 -6.05
C GLY A 526 28.94 0.39 -6.33
N PHE A 527 28.21 1.48 -6.60
CA PHE A 527 26.76 1.40 -6.88
C PHE A 527 26.43 0.48 -8.07
N SER A 528 27.21 0.53 -9.16
CA SER A 528 26.96 -0.31 -10.33
C SER A 528 27.12 -1.81 -10.02
N GLU A 529 28.01 -2.17 -9.10
CA GLU A 529 28.20 -3.55 -8.67
C GLU A 529 27.03 -3.99 -7.77
N GLU A 530 26.62 -3.15 -6.82
CA GLU A 530 25.45 -3.40 -5.96
C GLU A 530 24.16 -3.56 -6.77
N LEU A 531 23.94 -2.72 -7.79
CA LEU A 531 22.81 -2.81 -8.71
C LEU A 531 22.80 -4.15 -9.44
N ASN A 532 23.93 -4.53 -10.03
CA ASN A 532 24.04 -5.79 -10.76
C ASN A 532 23.86 -7.01 -9.84
N MET A 533 24.47 -7.00 -8.65
CA MET A 533 24.32 -8.06 -7.65
C MET A 533 22.86 -8.20 -7.20
N THR A 534 22.18 -7.09 -6.92
CA THR A 534 20.78 -7.08 -6.51
C THR A 534 19.90 -7.77 -7.55
N PHE A 535 20.00 -7.38 -8.82
CA PHE A 535 19.21 -7.98 -9.89
C PHE A 535 19.62 -9.42 -10.20
N ASN A 536 20.91 -9.76 -10.16
CA ASN A 536 21.35 -11.14 -10.35
C ASN A 536 20.81 -12.07 -9.25
N CYS A 537 20.83 -11.65 -8.00
CA CYS A 537 20.25 -12.40 -6.88
C CYS A 537 18.74 -12.60 -7.04
N ILE A 538 18.01 -11.59 -7.54
CA ILE A 538 16.55 -11.68 -7.75
C ILE A 538 16.20 -12.61 -8.90
N ILE A 539 16.96 -12.55 -10.01
CA ILE A 539 16.68 -13.37 -11.21
C ILE A 539 17.16 -14.82 -11.05
N GLN A 540 18.34 -15.04 -10.45
CA GLN A 540 18.95 -16.37 -10.31
C GLN A 540 18.56 -17.08 -9.01
N GLY A 541 18.14 -16.34 -7.98
CA GLY A 541 17.76 -16.89 -6.68
C GLY A 541 16.34 -17.43 -6.68
N GLY A 542 16.17 -18.72 -6.98
CA GLY A 542 14.86 -19.40 -6.92
C GLY A 542 14.13 -19.32 -5.56
N ALA A 543 14.83 -18.93 -4.48
CA ALA A 543 14.24 -18.69 -3.16
C ALA A 543 13.55 -17.31 -3.00
N VAL A 544 13.89 -16.32 -3.85
CA VAL A 544 13.36 -14.94 -3.77
C VAL A 544 11.95 -14.84 -4.36
N GLN A 545 11.56 -15.75 -5.26
CA GLN A 545 10.18 -15.89 -5.74
C GLN A 545 9.19 -16.17 -4.58
N ASN A 546 9.64 -16.79 -3.49
CA ASN A 546 8.82 -17.08 -2.31
C ASN A 546 8.81 -15.94 -1.26
N ASN A 547 9.62 -14.89 -1.43
CA ASN A 547 9.69 -13.79 -0.47
C ASN A 547 9.79 -12.43 -1.16
N LEU A 548 8.67 -12.00 -1.76
CA LEU A 548 8.51 -10.73 -2.47
C LEU A 548 8.97 -9.52 -1.63
N SER A 549 8.76 -9.56 -0.31
CA SER A 549 9.12 -8.46 0.59
C SER A 549 10.62 -8.13 0.60
N LEU A 550 11.48 -9.15 0.53
CA LEU A 550 12.94 -8.98 0.48
C LEU A 550 13.38 -8.42 -0.88
N ALA A 551 12.76 -8.89 -1.97
CA ALA A 551 13.03 -8.38 -3.30
C ALA A 551 12.64 -6.89 -3.42
N VAL A 552 11.48 -6.53 -2.89
CA VAL A 552 10.99 -5.15 -2.82
C VAL A 552 11.94 -4.28 -2.01
N ALA A 553 12.40 -4.73 -0.84
CA ALA A 553 13.37 -3.98 -0.03
C ALA A 553 14.72 -3.80 -0.74
N ALA A 554 15.23 -4.84 -1.41
CA ALA A 554 16.48 -4.79 -2.15
C ALA A 554 16.41 -3.84 -3.36
N ILE A 555 15.32 -3.90 -4.15
CA ILE A 555 15.11 -2.96 -5.25
C ILE A 555 14.89 -1.53 -4.74
N ALA A 556 14.13 -1.33 -3.66
CA ALA A 556 13.96 -0.01 -3.04
C ALA A 556 15.31 0.61 -2.65
N ARG A 557 16.22 -0.18 -2.08
CA ARG A 557 17.55 0.25 -1.65
C ARG A 557 18.40 0.80 -2.80
N VAL A 558 18.45 0.10 -3.93
CA VAL A 558 19.19 0.59 -5.12
C VAL A 558 18.44 1.72 -5.83
N ALA A 559 17.10 1.71 -5.80
CA ALA A 559 16.29 2.78 -6.35
C ALA A 559 16.46 4.10 -5.57
N PHE A 560 16.60 4.06 -4.25
CA PHE A 560 16.86 5.25 -3.43
C PHE A 560 18.19 5.93 -3.81
N GLN A 561 19.20 5.15 -4.18
CA GLN A 561 20.49 5.66 -4.65
C GLN A 561 20.42 6.22 -6.08
N ASN A 562 19.81 5.49 -7.01
CA ASN A 562 19.54 5.97 -8.37
C ASN A 562 18.27 5.31 -8.96
N PRO A 563 17.13 6.03 -8.96
CA PRO A 563 15.86 5.52 -9.47
C PRO A 563 15.92 5.21 -10.97
N GLU A 564 16.46 6.13 -11.78
CA GLU A 564 16.55 6.01 -13.24
C GLU A 564 17.37 4.77 -13.66
N ALA A 565 18.56 4.56 -13.08
CA ALA A 565 19.39 3.39 -13.39
C ALA A 565 18.72 2.08 -12.95
N THR A 566 18.04 2.09 -11.80
CA THR A 566 17.30 0.93 -11.29
C THR A 566 16.15 0.56 -12.22
N LEU A 567 15.35 1.55 -12.64
CA LEU A 567 14.25 1.34 -13.59
C LEU A 567 14.76 0.87 -14.95
N ARG A 568 15.84 1.45 -15.49
CA ARG A 568 16.47 0.98 -16.73
C ARG A 568 16.89 -0.49 -16.65
N ARG A 569 17.53 -0.89 -15.55
CA ARG A 569 17.95 -2.29 -15.35
C ARG A 569 16.75 -3.22 -15.22
N CYS A 570 15.71 -2.80 -14.51
CA CYS A 570 14.45 -3.51 -14.39
C CYS A 570 13.78 -3.74 -15.75
N CYS A 571 13.63 -2.67 -16.55
CA CYS A 571 13.02 -2.72 -17.89
C CYS A 571 13.78 -3.66 -18.82
N HIS A 572 15.12 -3.56 -18.85
CA HIS A 572 15.95 -4.41 -19.67
C HIS A 572 15.81 -5.90 -19.29
N LEU A 573 15.86 -6.23 -18.00
CA LEU A 573 15.77 -7.63 -17.55
C LEU A 573 14.36 -8.20 -17.68
N ALA A 574 13.32 -7.39 -17.54
CA ALA A 574 11.93 -7.81 -17.76
C ALA A 574 11.69 -8.32 -19.19
N VAL A 575 12.42 -7.78 -20.16
CA VAL A 575 12.28 -8.11 -21.59
C VAL A 575 13.22 -9.24 -22.00
N VAL A 576 14.49 -9.20 -21.57
CA VAL A 576 15.52 -10.15 -22.02
C VAL A 576 15.46 -11.49 -21.29
N ASN A 577 15.07 -11.51 -20.01
CA ASN A 577 15.03 -12.76 -19.23
C ASN A 577 13.64 -13.38 -19.20
N HIS A 578 13.52 -14.57 -19.78
CA HIS A 578 12.26 -15.30 -19.88
C HIS A 578 11.55 -15.43 -18.52
N GLY A 579 10.32 -14.91 -18.43
CA GLY A 579 9.47 -14.99 -17.24
C GLY A 579 9.74 -13.93 -16.17
N ALA A 580 10.82 -13.15 -16.27
CA ALA A 580 11.19 -12.13 -15.29
C ALA A 580 10.19 -10.97 -15.19
N HIS A 581 9.47 -10.67 -16.27
CA HIS A 581 8.45 -9.62 -16.31
C HIS A 581 7.40 -9.75 -15.19
N SER A 582 6.99 -10.97 -14.83
CA SER A 582 5.98 -11.21 -13.79
C SER A 582 6.48 -10.81 -12.39
N LEU A 583 7.68 -11.27 -12.01
CA LEU A 583 8.29 -10.94 -10.73
C LEU A 583 8.61 -9.44 -10.64
N LEU A 584 9.19 -8.86 -11.70
CA LEU A 584 9.60 -7.46 -11.70
C LEU A 584 8.41 -6.50 -11.70
N SER A 585 7.31 -6.83 -12.40
CA SER A 585 6.08 -6.03 -12.34
C SER A 585 5.46 -6.07 -10.94
N ASN A 586 5.40 -7.25 -10.30
CA ASN A 586 4.94 -7.37 -8.92
C ASN A 586 5.78 -6.54 -7.93
N ILE A 587 7.10 -6.51 -8.10
CA ILE A 587 7.97 -5.67 -7.26
C ILE A 587 7.69 -4.18 -7.50
N LEU A 588 7.58 -3.74 -8.76
CA LEU A 588 7.30 -2.34 -9.08
C LEU A 588 5.92 -1.90 -8.57
N GLN A 589 4.90 -2.76 -8.65
CA GLN A 589 3.57 -2.46 -8.11
C GLN A 589 3.58 -2.21 -6.58
N GLN A 590 4.51 -2.81 -5.83
CA GLN A 590 4.70 -2.53 -4.39
C GLN A 590 5.51 -1.24 -4.15
N LEU A 591 6.29 -0.79 -5.13
CA LEU A 591 7.14 0.40 -5.07
C LEU A 591 6.50 1.62 -5.75
N SER A 592 5.25 1.93 -5.39
CA SER A 592 4.47 3.04 -5.98
C SER A 592 5.16 4.41 -5.90
N GLY A 593 6.10 4.60 -4.98
CA GLY A 593 6.94 5.80 -4.89
C GLY A 593 7.74 6.07 -6.17
N LEU A 594 8.02 5.05 -6.99
CA LEU A 594 8.78 5.17 -8.24
C LEU A 594 7.94 5.63 -9.44
N ARG A 595 6.63 5.76 -9.30
CA ARG A 595 5.74 6.19 -10.39
C ARG A 595 6.05 7.60 -10.89
N GLY A 596 6.60 8.47 -10.04
CA GLY A 596 6.96 9.84 -10.40
C GLY A 596 5.72 10.70 -10.68
N GLY A 597 5.16 11.26 -9.61
CA GLY A 597 4.00 12.15 -9.67
C GLY A 597 3.47 12.34 -8.25
N ALA A 598 3.69 13.50 -7.66
CA ALA A 598 3.15 13.80 -6.34
C ALA A 598 1.60 13.82 -6.40
N PRO A 599 0.89 13.32 -5.37
CA PRO A 599 -0.53 13.58 -5.23
C PRO A 599 -0.71 15.09 -4.94
N GLY A 600 -1.02 15.88 -5.98
CA GLY A 600 -1.28 17.31 -5.83
C GLY A 600 -0.79 18.22 -6.96
N CYS A 601 0.06 17.75 -7.88
CA CYS A 601 0.48 18.56 -9.03
C CYS A 601 -0.39 18.29 -10.27
N THR A 602 -1.69 18.56 -10.16
CA THR A 602 -2.50 18.90 -11.32
C THR A 602 -2.38 20.41 -11.51
N GLU A 603 -1.64 20.84 -12.53
CA GLU A 603 -2.02 21.91 -13.47
C GLU A 603 -0.82 22.48 -14.22
N GLY A 604 -0.96 22.54 -15.54
CA GLY A 604 -0.37 23.62 -16.34
C GLY A 604 1.12 23.52 -16.64
N THR A 605 1.50 22.72 -17.63
CA THR A 605 2.27 23.19 -18.80
C THR A 605 2.52 22.01 -19.75
N GLY A 606 2.09 22.14 -21.00
CA GLY A 606 2.23 21.12 -22.03
C GLY A 606 3.70 20.88 -22.40
N SER A 607 4.33 19.90 -21.76
CA SER A 607 5.58 19.30 -22.22
C SER A 607 5.48 17.79 -22.14
N SER A 608 5.70 17.17 -23.30
CA SER A 608 5.78 15.75 -23.65
C SER A 608 6.81 14.91 -22.86
N ALA A 609 7.15 15.29 -21.62
CA ALA A 609 8.03 14.49 -20.77
C ALA A 609 7.18 13.40 -20.09
N GLY A 610 7.02 12.25 -20.76
CA GLY A 610 6.36 11.07 -20.21
C GLY A 610 6.97 10.62 -18.87
N SER A 611 6.28 9.73 -18.17
CA SER A 611 6.74 9.18 -16.89
C SER A 611 8.18 8.63 -17.00
N LEU A 612 8.97 8.74 -15.93
CA LEU A 612 10.36 8.27 -15.91
C LEU A 612 10.45 6.82 -16.39
N LEU A 613 9.50 5.98 -16.00
CA LEU A 613 9.40 4.61 -16.45
C LEU A 613 9.18 4.50 -17.97
N CYS A 614 8.26 5.26 -18.57
CA CYS A 614 8.06 5.27 -20.02
C CYS A 614 9.36 5.64 -20.76
N SER A 615 10.10 6.65 -20.29
CA SER A 615 11.39 7.00 -20.89
C SER A 615 12.43 5.89 -20.77
N CYS A 616 12.52 5.23 -19.60
CA CYS A 616 13.40 4.09 -19.39
C CYS A 616 13.05 2.91 -20.30
N LEU A 617 11.75 2.60 -20.46
CA LEU A 617 11.27 1.53 -21.34
C LEU A 617 11.56 1.82 -22.82
N GLN A 618 11.37 3.07 -23.27
CA GLN A 618 11.72 3.48 -24.64
C GLN A 618 13.23 3.32 -24.91
N ASP A 619 14.07 3.83 -24.00
CA ASP A 619 15.53 3.80 -24.14
C ASP A 619 16.13 2.38 -24.08
N THR A 620 15.57 1.51 -23.24
CA THR A 620 16.21 0.23 -22.89
C THR A 620 15.59 -0.99 -23.52
N ALA A 621 14.28 -0.96 -23.82
CA ALA A 621 13.54 -2.07 -24.38
C ALA A 621 13.10 -1.78 -25.82
N MET A 622 12.27 -0.74 -26.01
CA MET A 622 11.54 -0.52 -27.26
C MET A 622 12.42 -0.40 -28.50
N THR A 623 13.53 0.33 -28.40
CA THR A 623 14.48 0.52 -29.50
C THR A 623 15.37 -0.69 -29.78
N LYS A 624 15.28 -1.75 -28.96
CA LYS A 624 16.19 -2.91 -28.96
C LYS A 624 15.47 -4.26 -29.08
N LEU A 625 14.15 -4.27 -29.24
CA LEU A 625 13.37 -5.50 -29.46
C LEU A 625 13.83 -6.16 -30.77
N SER A 626 14.27 -7.42 -30.69
CA SER A 626 14.86 -8.14 -31.82
C SER A 626 14.19 -9.48 -32.12
N SER A 627 13.31 -9.97 -31.24
CA SER A 627 12.61 -11.24 -31.39
C SER A 627 11.16 -11.18 -30.91
N ALA A 628 10.28 -12.01 -31.48
CA ALA A 628 8.87 -12.14 -31.07
C ALA A 628 8.72 -12.49 -29.58
N LYS A 629 9.66 -13.24 -29.00
CA LYS A 629 9.67 -13.57 -27.57
C LYS A 629 9.96 -12.35 -26.69
N GLU A 630 10.78 -11.42 -27.15
CA GLU A 630 11.04 -10.16 -26.44
C GLU A 630 9.82 -9.23 -26.56
N GLU A 631 9.18 -9.17 -27.73
CA GLU A 631 7.92 -8.43 -27.93
C GLU A 631 6.80 -8.94 -27.00
N ASP A 632 6.63 -10.26 -26.90
CA ASP A 632 5.65 -10.87 -25.99
C ASP A 632 5.94 -10.54 -24.53
N GLN A 633 7.21 -10.62 -24.10
CA GLN A 633 7.58 -10.29 -22.71
C GLN A 633 7.39 -8.80 -22.40
N PHE A 634 7.73 -7.93 -23.35
CA PHE A 634 7.50 -6.50 -23.23
C PHE A 634 6.00 -6.17 -23.11
N LEU A 635 5.16 -6.80 -23.95
CA LEU A 635 3.72 -6.69 -23.88
C LEU A 635 3.18 -7.15 -22.52
N HIS A 636 3.56 -8.35 -22.07
CA HIS A 636 3.11 -8.87 -20.78
C HIS A 636 3.57 -8.01 -19.59
N PHE A 637 4.78 -7.45 -19.66
CA PHE A 637 5.29 -6.52 -18.64
C PHE A 637 4.45 -5.24 -18.57
N LEU A 638 4.18 -4.60 -19.70
CA LEU A 638 3.35 -3.39 -19.77
C LEU A 638 1.92 -3.66 -19.28
N VAL A 639 1.32 -4.77 -19.70
CA VAL A 639 -0.03 -5.16 -19.25
C VAL A 639 -0.08 -5.35 -17.74
N ALA A 640 0.91 -6.04 -17.16
CA ALA A 640 0.98 -6.19 -15.70
C ALA A 640 1.12 -4.84 -14.97
N LEU A 641 1.89 -3.90 -15.51
CA LEU A 641 2.04 -2.57 -14.89
C LEU A 641 0.81 -1.67 -15.02
N MET A 642 -0.01 -1.89 -16.05
CA MET A 642 -1.30 -1.20 -16.23
C MET A 642 -2.43 -1.79 -15.36
N GLN A 643 -2.25 -2.99 -14.80
CA GLN A 643 -3.23 -3.59 -13.91
C GLN A 643 -3.25 -2.89 -12.54
N PRO A 644 -4.44 -2.67 -11.95
CA PRO A 644 -4.60 -2.07 -10.64
C PRO A 644 -4.10 -3.04 -9.54
N SER A 645 -3.23 -2.58 -8.64
CA SER A 645 -2.68 -3.42 -7.57
C SER A 645 -3.64 -3.58 -6.38
N ILE A 646 -3.92 -4.82 -5.98
CA ILE A 646 -4.75 -5.10 -4.80
C ILE A 646 -3.89 -4.84 -3.55
N SER A 647 -3.93 -3.62 -3.04
CA SER A 647 -3.32 -3.23 -1.77
C SER A 647 -4.38 -3.30 -0.67
N GLU A 648 -4.09 -4.04 0.41
CA GLU A 648 -4.99 -4.23 1.57
C GLU A 648 -5.23 -2.95 2.39
N SER A 649 -4.56 -1.83 2.08
CA SER A 649 -4.53 -0.64 2.95
C SER A 649 -4.91 0.69 2.29
N SER A 650 -5.30 0.74 1.02
CA SER A 650 -5.77 1.99 0.39
C SER A 650 -7.07 1.80 -0.41
N GLU A 651 -8.06 2.64 -0.13
CA GLU A 651 -9.39 2.67 -0.76
C GLU A 651 -9.40 2.93 -2.28
N ARG A 652 -8.23 3.12 -2.93
CA ARG A 652 -8.12 3.24 -4.38
C ARG A 652 -6.92 2.45 -4.89
N SER A 653 -7.21 1.29 -5.50
CA SER A 653 -6.24 0.54 -6.28
C SER A 653 -5.82 1.37 -7.50
N GLN A 654 -4.55 1.79 -7.55
CA GLN A 654 -3.98 2.55 -8.66
C GLN A 654 -2.97 1.69 -9.41
N SER A 655 -3.01 1.76 -10.75
CA SER A 655 -2.01 1.12 -11.59
C SER A 655 -0.66 1.84 -11.52
N PHE A 656 0.42 1.11 -11.80
CA PHE A 656 1.77 1.71 -11.84
C PHE A 656 1.95 2.55 -13.11
N LEU A 657 1.39 2.11 -14.24
CA LEU A 657 1.28 2.86 -15.48
C LEU A 657 -0.19 3.11 -15.84
N HIS A 658 -0.51 4.29 -16.36
CA HIS A 658 -1.83 4.53 -16.97
C HIS A 658 -1.86 4.03 -18.43
N PRO A 659 -2.98 3.45 -18.89
CA PRO A 659 -3.17 3.11 -20.29
C PRO A 659 -2.93 4.28 -21.26
N GLU A 660 -3.31 5.49 -20.87
CA GLU A 660 -3.05 6.73 -21.63
C GLU A 660 -1.56 6.95 -21.88
N GLU A 661 -0.72 6.84 -20.85
CA GLU A 661 0.73 7.02 -20.95
C GLU A 661 1.34 5.97 -21.89
N VAL A 662 0.87 4.73 -21.83
CA VAL A 662 1.35 3.63 -22.67
C VAL A 662 0.99 3.86 -24.14
N VAL A 663 -0.25 4.24 -24.44
CA VAL A 663 -0.68 4.51 -25.82
C VAL A 663 0.09 5.70 -26.41
N CYS A 664 0.22 6.79 -25.64
CA CYS A 664 0.95 7.97 -26.08
C CYS A 664 2.45 7.69 -26.29
N ALA A 665 3.07 6.86 -25.46
CA ALA A 665 4.51 6.58 -25.51
C ALA A 665 4.90 5.48 -26.52
N PHE A 666 4.10 4.42 -26.67
CA PHE A 666 4.50 3.21 -27.41
C PHE A 666 3.65 2.90 -28.63
N VAL A 667 2.51 3.58 -28.82
CA VAL A 667 1.62 3.31 -29.96
C VAL A 667 1.63 4.48 -30.94
N LEU A 668 1.23 5.68 -30.50
CA LEU A 668 1.09 6.85 -31.38
C LEU A 668 2.33 7.17 -32.22
N PRO A 669 3.58 7.09 -31.68
CA PRO A 669 4.78 7.38 -32.47
C PRO A 669 5.04 6.39 -33.62
N HIS A 670 4.50 5.17 -33.52
CA HIS A 670 4.77 4.06 -34.43
C HIS A 670 3.65 3.78 -35.45
N LEU A 671 2.50 4.45 -35.33
CA LEU A 671 1.38 4.32 -36.27
C LEU A 671 1.47 5.29 -37.48
N SER A 672 2.45 6.20 -37.53
CA SER A 672 2.54 7.19 -38.61
C SER A 672 3.14 6.60 -39.90
N PRO A 673 2.48 6.72 -41.07
CA PRO A 673 2.97 6.17 -42.34
C PRO A 673 4.25 6.84 -42.87
N SER A 674 4.72 7.92 -42.23
CA SER A 674 5.98 8.60 -42.57
C SER A 674 7.20 8.01 -41.85
N SER A 675 7.02 7.05 -40.94
CA SER A 675 8.13 6.35 -40.29
C SER A 675 8.60 5.16 -41.13
N GLY A 676 9.34 5.43 -42.22
CA GLY A 676 10.00 4.41 -43.05
C GLY A 676 11.10 3.61 -42.35
N TYR A 677 11.24 3.74 -41.02
CA TYR A 677 12.24 3.09 -40.16
C TYR A 677 11.67 2.73 -38.78
N SER A 678 10.40 2.31 -38.68
CA SER A 678 9.89 1.82 -37.38
C SER A 678 10.51 0.47 -37.04
N THR A 679 11.23 0.41 -35.91
CA THR A 679 11.73 -0.83 -35.31
C THR A 679 10.63 -1.65 -34.63
N CYS A 680 9.44 -1.07 -34.45
CA CYS A 680 8.29 -1.71 -33.80
C CYS A 680 7.33 -2.30 -34.85
N SER A 681 6.91 -3.55 -34.64
CA SER A 681 5.89 -4.21 -35.44
C SER A 681 4.52 -3.55 -35.24
N LEU A 682 3.78 -3.34 -36.34
CA LEU A 682 2.38 -2.88 -36.28
C LEU A 682 1.54 -3.81 -35.39
N GLU A 683 1.84 -5.11 -35.43
CA GLU A 683 1.20 -6.13 -34.61
C GLU A 683 1.34 -5.85 -33.11
N LEU A 684 2.54 -5.51 -32.63
CA LEU A 684 2.76 -5.13 -31.23
C LEU A 684 1.93 -3.90 -30.84
N CYS A 685 1.85 -2.89 -31.71
CA CYS A 685 1.03 -1.69 -31.47
C CYS A 685 -0.47 -2.05 -31.33
N LEU A 686 -0.98 -2.93 -32.19
CA LEU A 686 -2.36 -3.40 -32.12
C LEU A 686 -2.64 -4.24 -30.88
N ARG A 687 -1.72 -5.15 -30.51
CA ARG A 687 -1.82 -5.95 -29.29
C ARG A 687 -1.78 -5.10 -28.02
N LEU A 688 -0.97 -4.03 -28.00
CA LEU A 688 -0.94 -3.05 -26.91
C LEU A 688 -2.25 -2.29 -26.79
N LEU A 689 -2.78 -1.76 -27.91
CA LEU A 689 -4.09 -1.09 -27.93
C LEU A 689 -5.20 -2.02 -27.44
N HIS A 690 -5.27 -3.23 -27.98
CA HIS A 690 -6.25 -4.23 -27.57
C HIS A 690 -6.18 -4.51 -26.06
N SER A 691 -4.97 -4.71 -25.54
CA SER A 691 -4.75 -4.98 -24.12
C SER A 691 -5.14 -3.79 -23.25
N ALA A 692 -4.81 -2.56 -23.66
CA ALA A 692 -5.20 -1.33 -22.96
C ALA A 692 -6.73 -1.14 -22.88
N PHE A 693 -7.46 -1.46 -23.96
CA PHE A 693 -8.93 -1.41 -23.97
C PHE A 693 -9.60 -2.57 -23.23
N SER A 694 -8.90 -3.69 -23.06
CA SER A 694 -9.42 -4.85 -22.32
C SER A 694 -9.38 -4.67 -20.81
N LEU A 695 -8.64 -3.67 -20.31
CA LEU A 695 -8.60 -3.35 -18.89
C LEU A 695 -9.90 -2.61 -18.50
N GLU A 696 -10.56 -3.09 -17.45
CA GLU A 696 -11.78 -2.45 -16.93
C GLU A 696 -11.48 -1.01 -16.51
N SER A 697 -12.04 -0.04 -17.24
CA SER A 697 -11.99 1.36 -16.83
C SER A 697 -12.95 1.54 -15.66
N GLN A 698 -12.44 1.95 -14.49
CA GLN A 698 -13.28 2.56 -13.46
C GLN A 698 -14.07 3.72 -14.10
N ASP A 699 -15.37 3.83 -13.80
CA ASP A 699 -16.35 4.75 -14.41
C ASP A 699 -16.02 6.25 -14.23
N LEU A 700 -14.89 6.70 -14.75
CA LEU A 700 -14.46 8.09 -14.80
C LEU A 700 -14.72 8.60 -16.23
N SER A 701 -15.78 9.39 -16.38
CA SER A 701 -16.02 10.18 -17.59
C SER A 701 -15.21 11.49 -17.53
N PRO A 702 -14.50 11.90 -18.60
CA PRO A 702 -14.36 11.22 -19.88
C PRO A 702 -13.33 10.08 -19.83
N HIS A 703 -13.54 9.04 -20.64
CA HIS A 703 -12.60 7.94 -20.76
C HIS A 703 -11.18 8.42 -21.17
N TRP A 704 -10.12 7.80 -20.62
CA TRP A 704 -8.72 8.22 -20.81
C TRP A 704 -8.28 8.35 -22.28
N VAL A 705 -8.87 7.55 -23.17
CA VAL A 705 -8.58 7.57 -24.62
C VAL A 705 -8.87 8.93 -25.26
N MET A 706 -9.73 9.74 -24.66
CA MET A 706 -10.05 11.07 -25.15
C MET A 706 -8.84 12.02 -25.08
N ASN A 707 -7.85 11.71 -24.23
CA ASN A 707 -6.58 12.43 -24.14
C ASN A 707 -5.56 11.95 -25.18
N CYS A 708 -5.80 10.82 -25.86
CA CYS A 708 -4.88 10.21 -26.83
C CYS A 708 -5.16 10.64 -28.28
N SER A 709 -5.76 11.81 -28.52
CA SER A 709 -6.18 12.26 -29.87
C SER A 709 -7.05 11.21 -30.61
N PRO A 710 -8.26 10.92 -30.11
CA PRO A 710 -9.07 9.77 -30.54
C PRO A 710 -9.49 9.79 -32.01
N PHE A 711 -9.85 10.95 -32.58
CA PHE A 711 -10.28 11.06 -33.98
C PHE A 711 -9.13 10.84 -34.98
N PRO A 712 -7.93 11.44 -34.81
CA PRO A 712 -6.75 11.06 -35.58
C PRO A 712 -6.40 9.58 -35.46
N LEU A 713 -6.49 9.00 -34.26
CA LEU A 713 -6.22 7.57 -34.05
C LEU A 713 -7.20 6.69 -34.83
N LEU A 714 -8.51 6.98 -34.75
CA LEU A 714 -9.54 6.31 -35.56
C LEU A 714 -9.23 6.40 -37.06
N TYR A 715 -8.86 7.59 -37.54
CA TYR A 715 -8.53 7.80 -38.95
C TYR A 715 -7.34 6.94 -39.40
N VAL A 716 -6.24 6.96 -38.64
CA VAL A 716 -5.02 6.19 -38.98
C VAL A 716 -5.29 4.69 -38.98
N LEU A 717 -6.03 4.17 -38.00
CA LEU A 717 -6.43 2.76 -37.98
C LEU A 717 -7.32 2.41 -39.19
N CYS A 718 -8.24 3.30 -39.59
CA CYS A 718 -9.02 3.14 -40.82
C CYS A 718 -8.15 3.16 -42.08
N GLN A 719 -7.11 4.01 -42.15
CA GLN A 719 -6.18 4.02 -43.29
C GLN A 719 -5.44 2.69 -43.41
N ILE A 720 -4.93 2.16 -42.29
CA ILE A 720 -4.25 0.86 -42.25
C ILE A 720 -5.21 -0.26 -42.68
N LEU A 721 -6.47 -0.22 -42.22
CA LEU A 721 -7.47 -1.22 -42.61
C LEU A 721 -7.77 -1.16 -44.12
N ASN A 722 -7.90 0.05 -44.67
CA ASN A 722 -8.14 0.29 -46.09
C ASN A 722 -6.98 -0.20 -46.97
N GLU A 723 -5.73 -0.06 -46.51
CA GLU A 723 -4.56 -0.65 -47.17
C GLU A 723 -4.58 -2.18 -47.07
N GLY A 724 -5.01 -2.72 -45.93
CA GLY A 724 -5.21 -4.16 -45.71
C GLY A 724 -6.31 -4.80 -46.58
N CYS A 725 -7.29 -4.04 -47.06
CA CYS A 725 -8.29 -4.52 -48.02
C CYS A 725 -7.71 -4.88 -49.40
N ARG A 726 -6.45 -4.52 -49.68
CA ARG A 726 -5.72 -4.85 -50.91
C ARG A 726 -4.60 -5.87 -50.70
N CYS A 727 -4.66 -6.64 -49.61
CA CYS A 727 -3.59 -7.53 -49.13
C CYS A 727 -3.06 -8.52 -50.18
N TRP A 728 -3.84 -8.84 -51.21
CA TRP A 728 -3.48 -9.79 -52.26
C TRP A 728 -3.15 -9.16 -53.62
N GLU A 729 -3.18 -7.84 -53.75
CA GLU A 729 -2.68 -7.13 -54.94
C GLU A 729 -1.15 -7.12 -54.94
N LEU A 730 -0.51 -7.25 -56.11
CA LEU A 730 0.95 -7.12 -56.23
C LEU A 730 1.38 -5.72 -55.76
N PRO A 731 2.29 -5.62 -54.76
CA PRO A 731 2.72 -4.33 -54.26
C PRO A 731 3.44 -3.54 -55.36
N VAL A 732 3.21 -2.22 -55.38
CA VAL A 732 4.05 -1.30 -56.17
C VAL A 732 5.47 -1.38 -55.61
N GLU A 733 6.50 -1.48 -56.47
CA GLU A 733 7.91 -1.56 -56.05
C GLU A 733 8.22 -0.49 -54.99
N GLY A 734 8.58 -0.93 -53.77
CA GLY A 734 8.91 -0.06 -52.64
C GLY A 734 7.80 0.14 -51.59
N ALA A 735 6.62 -0.47 -51.72
CA ALA A 735 5.58 -0.41 -50.68
C ALA A 735 5.92 -1.31 -49.47
N PRO A 736 5.82 -0.80 -48.22
CA PRO A 736 6.11 -1.59 -47.03
C PRO A 736 5.00 -2.63 -46.77
N HIS A 737 5.45 -3.84 -46.41
CA HIS A 737 4.76 -4.97 -45.77
C HIS A 737 3.23 -5.11 -45.91
N HIS A 738 2.78 -6.23 -46.47
CA HIS A 738 1.37 -6.66 -46.45
C HIS A 738 0.89 -6.92 -45.01
N LEU A 739 -0.31 -6.42 -44.67
CA LEU A 739 -0.98 -6.71 -43.41
C LEU A 739 -1.35 -8.20 -43.34
N SER A 740 -0.93 -8.90 -42.28
CA SER A 740 -1.36 -10.29 -42.06
C SER A 740 -2.86 -10.37 -41.77
N THR A 741 -3.48 -11.52 -42.07
CA THR A 741 -4.91 -11.75 -41.79
C THR A 741 -5.22 -11.64 -40.29
N GLU A 742 -4.34 -12.13 -39.42
CA GLU A 742 -4.45 -12.01 -37.96
C GLU A 742 -4.37 -10.54 -37.51
N SER A 743 -3.46 -9.75 -38.10
CA SER A 743 -3.38 -8.31 -37.83
C SER A 743 -4.62 -7.55 -38.31
N LYS A 744 -5.23 -7.97 -39.43
CA LYS A 744 -6.52 -7.42 -39.91
C LYS A 744 -7.64 -7.68 -38.90
N GLU A 745 -7.76 -8.90 -38.37
CA GLU A 745 -8.77 -9.22 -37.35
C GLU A 745 -8.55 -8.43 -36.05
N MET A 746 -7.30 -8.32 -35.59
CA MET A 746 -6.95 -7.52 -34.42
C MET A 746 -7.27 -6.03 -34.64
N LEU A 747 -6.95 -5.50 -35.82
CA LEU A 747 -7.24 -4.11 -36.19
C LEU A 747 -8.74 -3.82 -36.17
N VAL A 748 -9.56 -4.70 -36.75
CA VAL A 748 -11.03 -4.56 -36.72
C VAL A 748 -11.55 -4.60 -35.27
N THR A 749 -10.98 -5.47 -34.43
CA THR A 749 -11.35 -5.58 -33.01
C THR A 749 -11.01 -4.30 -32.24
N VAL A 750 -9.79 -3.78 -32.42
CA VAL A 750 -9.33 -2.52 -31.81
C VAL A 750 -10.15 -1.33 -32.30
N LEU A 751 -10.41 -1.24 -33.61
CA LEU A 751 -11.21 -0.17 -34.21
C LEU A 751 -12.65 -0.19 -33.67
N THR A 752 -13.23 -1.37 -33.50
CA THR A 752 -14.57 -1.54 -32.91
C THR A 752 -14.59 -1.13 -31.44
N ALA A 753 -13.59 -1.53 -30.65
CA ALA A 753 -13.48 -1.16 -29.24
C ALA A 753 -13.31 0.36 -29.07
N LEU A 754 -12.37 0.96 -29.80
CA LEU A 754 -12.15 2.40 -29.81
C LEU A 754 -13.40 3.14 -30.29
N GLY A 755 -14.05 2.66 -31.36
CA GLY A 755 -15.27 3.25 -31.89
C GLY A 755 -16.43 3.24 -30.89
N LYS A 756 -16.59 2.17 -30.10
CA LYS A 756 -17.59 2.10 -29.02
C LYS A 756 -17.32 3.13 -27.91
N VAL A 757 -16.08 3.25 -27.48
CA VAL A 757 -15.70 4.20 -26.42
C VAL A 757 -15.88 5.64 -26.90
N VAL A 758 -15.32 5.99 -28.06
CA VAL A 758 -15.43 7.34 -28.62
C VAL A 758 -16.88 7.66 -28.98
N GLY A 759 -17.63 6.70 -29.55
CA GLY A 759 -19.05 6.87 -29.87
C GLY A 759 -19.91 7.19 -28.65
N ARG A 760 -19.63 6.55 -27.50
CA ARG A 760 -20.29 6.87 -26.22
C ARG A 760 -20.03 8.32 -25.78
N GLU A 761 -18.79 8.78 -25.87
CA GLU A 761 -18.40 10.17 -25.50
C GLU A 761 -18.94 11.21 -26.50
N VAL A 762 -19.04 10.85 -27.78
CA VAL A 762 -19.68 11.69 -28.80
C VAL A 762 -21.18 11.82 -28.52
N ALA A 763 -21.85 10.71 -28.17
CA ALA A 763 -23.28 10.69 -27.85
C ALA A 763 -23.60 11.45 -26.55
N SER A 764 -22.69 11.45 -25.57
CA SER A 764 -22.88 12.19 -24.31
C SER A 764 -22.75 13.71 -24.49
N ALA A 765 -21.96 14.17 -25.47
CA ALA A 765 -21.71 15.59 -25.72
C ALA A 765 -21.64 15.95 -27.23
N PRO A 766 -22.74 15.83 -27.99
CA PRO A 766 -22.74 15.96 -29.45
C PRO A 766 -22.29 17.35 -29.94
N ASN A 767 -22.68 18.41 -29.22
CA ASN A 767 -22.29 19.78 -29.57
C ASN A 767 -20.77 20.00 -29.47
N THR A 768 -20.12 19.39 -28.47
CA THR A 768 -18.67 19.50 -28.23
C THR A 768 -17.87 18.83 -29.34
N TRP A 769 -18.33 17.66 -29.79
CA TRP A 769 -17.57 16.82 -30.72
C TRP A 769 -17.97 16.99 -32.19
N SER A 770 -19.04 17.72 -32.50
CA SER A 770 -19.57 17.94 -33.86
C SER A 770 -18.51 18.28 -34.91
N ARG A 771 -17.60 19.22 -34.60
CA ARG A 771 -16.52 19.64 -35.52
C ARG A 771 -15.47 18.55 -35.74
N ALA A 772 -15.11 17.80 -34.70
CA ALA A 772 -14.15 16.70 -34.79
C ALA A 772 -14.74 15.52 -35.56
N LEU A 773 -16.04 15.24 -35.33
CA LEU A 773 -16.79 14.22 -36.05
C LEU A 773 -16.90 14.54 -37.55
N PHE A 774 -17.23 15.79 -37.90
CA PHE A 774 -17.29 16.23 -39.29
C PHE A 774 -15.90 16.21 -39.98
N TRP A 775 -14.83 16.55 -39.24
CA TRP A 775 -13.47 16.40 -39.75
C TRP A 775 -13.14 14.94 -40.08
N LEU A 776 -13.45 14.01 -39.16
CA LEU A 776 -13.21 12.58 -39.38
C LEU A 776 -14.03 12.08 -40.58
N TYR A 777 -15.32 12.46 -40.65
CA TYR A 777 -16.21 12.09 -41.75
C TYR A 777 -15.63 12.47 -43.12
N ASN A 778 -15.19 13.73 -43.28
CA ASN A 778 -14.57 14.21 -44.52
C ASN A 778 -13.24 13.49 -44.83
N LYS A 779 -12.48 13.11 -43.80
CA LYS A 779 -11.20 12.41 -43.99
C LYS A 779 -11.39 10.97 -44.46
N VAL A 780 -12.41 10.28 -43.98
CA VAL A 780 -12.69 8.89 -44.36
C VAL A 780 -13.47 8.75 -45.67
N GLU A 781 -14.00 9.85 -46.23
CA GLU A 781 -14.71 9.84 -47.52
C GLU A 781 -13.86 9.24 -48.67
N ALA A 782 -12.54 9.44 -48.62
CA ALA A 782 -11.60 8.90 -49.60
C ALA A 782 -11.28 7.39 -49.41
N LEU A 783 -11.72 6.77 -48.31
CA LEU A 783 -11.48 5.36 -48.00
C LEU A 783 -12.62 4.48 -48.55
N ASP A 784 -12.39 3.17 -48.58
CA ASP A 784 -13.43 2.21 -48.95
C ASP A 784 -14.67 2.30 -48.04
N TRP A 785 -15.85 2.10 -48.61
CA TRP A 785 -17.10 2.24 -47.87
C TRP A 785 -17.23 1.22 -46.73
N THR A 786 -16.68 0.02 -46.88
CA THR A 786 -16.67 -1.01 -45.83
C THR A 786 -15.89 -0.53 -44.60
N VAL A 787 -14.74 0.12 -44.81
CA VAL A 787 -13.93 0.75 -43.76
C VAL A 787 -14.69 1.88 -43.06
N ARG A 788 -15.38 2.73 -43.83
CA ARG A 788 -16.22 3.81 -43.29
C ARG A 788 -17.36 3.27 -42.44
N PHE A 789 -17.89 2.10 -42.79
CA PHE A 789 -18.99 1.45 -42.07
C PHE A 789 -18.57 0.97 -40.67
N HIS A 790 -17.31 0.56 -40.47
CA HIS A 790 -16.80 0.21 -39.13
C HIS A 790 -16.90 1.38 -38.12
N LEU A 791 -16.97 2.62 -38.61
CA LEU A 791 -17.15 3.81 -37.77
C LEU A 791 -18.62 4.12 -37.46
N LYS A 792 -19.59 3.27 -37.84
CA LYS A 792 -21.01 3.54 -37.61
C LYS A 792 -21.35 3.82 -36.14
N VAL A 793 -20.72 3.11 -35.22
CA VAL A 793 -20.90 3.33 -33.77
C VAL A 793 -20.43 4.73 -33.34
N VAL A 794 -19.45 5.32 -34.04
CA VAL A 794 -18.98 6.69 -33.80
C VAL A 794 -19.92 7.73 -34.41
N TRP A 795 -20.47 7.43 -35.60
CA TRP A 795 -21.44 8.31 -36.26
C TRP A 795 -22.72 8.47 -35.45
N GLY A 796 -23.21 7.38 -34.86
CA GLY A 796 -24.52 7.34 -34.20
C GLY A 796 -25.62 7.81 -35.16
N ASP A 797 -26.47 8.72 -34.67
CA ASP A 797 -27.58 9.30 -35.45
C ASP A 797 -27.18 10.50 -36.32
N HIS A 798 -25.91 10.95 -36.27
CA HIS A 798 -25.47 12.12 -37.04
C HIS A 798 -25.39 11.84 -38.54
N PHE A 799 -25.11 10.59 -38.93
CA PHE A 799 -25.01 10.17 -40.32
C PHE A 799 -25.76 8.86 -40.55
N LYS A 800 -26.39 8.74 -41.72
CA LYS A 800 -27.04 7.51 -42.17
C LYS A 800 -26.01 6.42 -42.45
N ASN A 801 -26.48 5.17 -42.49
CA ASN A 801 -25.74 4.01 -42.95
C ASN A 801 -25.51 4.13 -44.45
N GLU A 802 -24.32 4.59 -44.84
CA GLU A 802 -23.94 4.72 -46.24
C GLU A 802 -23.42 3.40 -46.80
N VAL A 803 -24.12 2.88 -47.81
CA VAL A 803 -23.85 1.57 -48.46
C VAL A 803 -23.93 1.71 -49.98
N PRO A 804 -23.39 0.77 -50.78
CA PRO A 804 -23.55 0.81 -52.23
C PRO A 804 -25.04 0.83 -52.62
N SER A 805 -25.43 1.74 -53.51
CA SER A 805 -26.83 1.91 -53.94
C SER A 805 -27.46 0.64 -54.53
N SER A 806 -26.66 -0.27 -55.08
CA SER A 806 -27.14 -1.57 -55.56
C SER A 806 -27.66 -2.49 -54.45
N LEU A 807 -27.24 -2.31 -53.20
CA LEU A 807 -27.77 -3.06 -52.06
C LEU A 807 -29.26 -2.78 -51.83
N LEU A 808 -29.67 -1.51 -52.02
CA LEU A 808 -31.06 -1.09 -51.85
C LEU A 808 -32.01 -1.68 -52.90
N ALA A 809 -31.46 -2.29 -53.96
CA ALA A 809 -32.25 -3.03 -54.95
C ALA A 809 -32.57 -4.47 -54.52
N VAL A 810 -31.86 -5.02 -53.52
CA VAL A 810 -32.05 -6.38 -53.01
C VAL A 810 -32.48 -6.45 -51.55
N CYS A 811 -32.41 -5.33 -50.82
CA CYS A 811 -32.89 -5.24 -49.45
C CYS A 811 -33.88 -4.10 -49.24
N GLU A 812 -34.97 -4.40 -48.55
CA GLU A 812 -35.95 -3.42 -48.08
C GLU A 812 -35.45 -2.76 -46.78
N LEU A 813 -34.50 -1.84 -46.92
CA LEU A 813 -33.92 -1.10 -45.80
C LEU A 813 -34.63 0.25 -45.58
N PRO A 814 -34.82 0.71 -44.33
CA PRO A 814 -35.52 1.95 -44.05
C PRO A 814 -34.73 3.19 -44.51
N GLU A 815 -35.34 4.03 -45.35
CA GLU A 815 -34.73 5.24 -45.91
C GLU A 815 -34.31 6.27 -44.83
N GLN A 816 -34.90 6.21 -43.63
CA GLN A 816 -34.53 7.09 -42.52
C GLN A 816 -33.12 6.78 -42.00
N GLU A 817 -32.72 5.52 -42.02
CA GLU A 817 -31.45 5.06 -41.43
C GLU A 817 -30.39 4.76 -42.48
N TRP A 818 -30.77 4.37 -43.70
CA TRP A 818 -29.86 3.92 -44.76
C TRP A 818 -29.84 4.87 -45.95
N SER A 819 -28.70 4.97 -46.61
CA SER A 819 -28.52 5.78 -47.82
C SER A 819 -27.55 5.16 -48.82
N GLY A 820 -27.89 5.26 -50.10
CA GLY A 820 -27.12 4.65 -51.19
C GLY A 820 -26.01 5.55 -51.75
N LEU A 821 -24.80 5.01 -51.84
CA LEU A 821 -23.64 5.59 -52.52
C LEU A 821 -23.56 5.09 -53.98
N LYS A 822 -23.26 6.02 -54.89
CA LYS A 822 -23.04 5.69 -56.31
C LYS A 822 -21.58 5.30 -56.53
N LEU A 823 -21.29 4.01 -56.40
CA LEU A 823 -19.96 3.45 -56.55
C LEU A 823 -19.85 2.66 -57.86
N ALA A 824 -18.98 3.12 -58.77
CA ALA A 824 -18.85 2.53 -60.12
C ALA A 824 -18.54 1.02 -60.10
N ARG A 825 -17.77 0.55 -59.12
CA ARG A 825 -17.36 -0.86 -58.98
C ARG A 825 -18.51 -1.84 -58.72
N TYR A 826 -19.65 -1.37 -58.20
CA TYR A 826 -20.84 -2.21 -57.97
C TYR A 826 -21.83 -2.20 -59.15
N GLY A 827 -21.68 -1.24 -60.07
CA GLY A 827 -22.45 -1.13 -61.32
C GLY A 827 -23.97 -1.25 -61.15
N GLN A 828 -24.64 -1.66 -62.22
CA GLN A 828 -26.06 -2.10 -62.21
C GLN A 828 -26.19 -3.59 -61.84
N GLY A 829 -25.21 -4.15 -61.12
CA GLY A 829 -25.18 -5.57 -60.76
C GLY A 829 -26.34 -5.97 -59.85
N THR A 830 -26.39 -7.26 -59.50
CA THR A 830 -27.47 -7.86 -58.69
C THR A 830 -27.56 -7.34 -57.25
N GLY A 831 -26.70 -6.42 -56.80
CA GLY A 831 -26.65 -5.97 -55.39
C GLY A 831 -26.07 -7.00 -54.40
N LEU A 832 -25.92 -8.26 -54.80
CA LEU A 832 -25.52 -9.36 -53.91
C LEU A 832 -24.07 -9.28 -53.43
N LEU A 833 -23.16 -8.64 -54.18
CA LEU A 833 -21.80 -8.40 -53.71
C LEU A 833 -21.79 -7.47 -52.49
N ALA A 834 -22.50 -6.34 -52.58
CA ALA A 834 -22.65 -5.40 -51.46
C ALA A 834 -23.37 -6.08 -50.28
N TRP A 835 -24.35 -6.94 -50.56
CA TRP A 835 -25.06 -7.71 -49.54
C TRP A 835 -24.11 -8.66 -48.79
N MET A 836 -23.28 -9.41 -49.52
CA MET A 836 -22.28 -10.30 -48.93
C MET A 836 -21.26 -9.53 -48.10
N GLU A 837 -20.75 -8.41 -48.59
CA GLU A 837 -19.81 -7.59 -47.83
C GLU A 837 -20.45 -7.03 -46.54
N CYS A 838 -21.71 -6.59 -46.58
CA CYS A 838 -22.44 -6.22 -45.36
C CYS A 838 -22.56 -7.38 -44.36
N CYS A 839 -22.87 -8.59 -44.84
CA CYS A 839 -22.96 -9.79 -44.00
C CYS A 839 -21.63 -10.19 -43.35
N ALA A 840 -20.48 -9.71 -43.85
CA ALA A 840 -19.17 -9.99 -43.28
C ALA A 840 -18.79 -9.04 -42.12
N LEU A 841 -19.34 -7.82 -42.11
CA LEU A 841 -18.91 -6.73 -41.22
C LEU A 841 -19.16 -7.01 -39.73
N SER A 842 -20.39 -7.38 -39.36
CA SER A 842 -20.78 -7.69 -37.99
C SER A 842 -22.01 -8.59 -37.94
N ASP A 843 -22.26 -9.21 -36.79
CA ASP A 843 -23.44 -10.07 -36.59
C ASP A 843 -24.75 -9.26 -36.69
N GLU A 844 -24.79 -8.04 -36.12
CA GLU A 844 -25.95 -7.14 -36.18
C GLU A 844 -26.32 -6.74 -37.62
N VAL A 845 -25.31 -6.43 -38.44
CA VAL A 845 -25.52 -6.06 -39.85
C VAL A 845 -25.98 -7.28 -40.64
N GLN A 846 -25.37 -8.44 -40.41
CA GLN A 846 -25.78 -9.69 -41.04
C GLN A 846 -27.26 -10.02 -40.77
N ASP A 847 -27.71 -9.92 -39.52
CA ASP A 847 -29.11 -10.18 -39.16
C ASP A 847 -30.05 -9.20 -39.86
N THR A 848 -29.66 -7.93 -39.93
CA THR A 848 -30.39 -6.89 -40.68
C THR A 848 -30.47 -7.23 -42.17
N MET A 849 -29.37 -7.69 -42.77
CA MET A 849 -29.30 -8.07 -44.18
C MET A 849 -30.14 -9.32 -44.50
N LEU A 850 -30.18 -10.31 -43.60
CA LEU A 850 -30.98 -11.53 -43.75
C LEU A 850 -32.49 -11.26 -43.63
N THR A 851 -32.88 -10.41 -42.67
CA THR A 851 -34.28 -10.05 -42.43
C THR A 851 -34.85 -9.15 -43.53
N SER A 852 -34.04 -8.23 -44.04
CA SER A 852 -34.46 -7.24 -45.05
C SER A 852 -34.31 -7.73 -46.49
N LEU A 853 -33.82 -8.95 -46.72
CA LEU A 853 -33.60 -9.49 -48.06
C LEU A 853 -34.93 -9.65 -48.83
N ALA A 854 -35.06 -8.90 -49.93
CA ALA A 854 -36.22 -8.89 -50.80
C ALA A 854 -36.08 -9.97 -51.88
N LEU A 855 -36.64 -11.16 -51.61
CA LEU A 855 -36.68 -12.27 -52.55
C LEU A 855 -38.05 -12.96 -52.55
N ASP A 856 -38.71 -13.00 -53.70
CA ASP A 856 -39.98 -13.70 -53.87
C ASP A 856 -39.75 -15.23 -54.00
N GLN A 857 -39.95 -15.94 -52.90
CA GLN A 857 -39.78 -17.40 -52.84
C GLN A 857 -40.85 -18.17 -53.64
N HIS A 858 -41.95 -17.52 -54.03
CA HIS A 858 -43.00 -18.17 -54.82
C HIS A 858 -42.61 -18.27 -56.30
N ARG A 859 -41.57 -17.55 -56.73
CA ARG A 859 -41.07 -17.54 -58.10
C ARG A 859 -39.75 -18.32 -58.20
N PRO A 860 -39.76 -19.55 -58.74
CA PRO A 860 -38.57 -20.39 -58.78
C PRO A 860 -37.44 -19.79 -59.63
N ASP A 861 -37.77 -19.04 -60.68
CA ASP A 861 -36.78 -18.35 -61.52
C ASP A 861 -36.01 -17.27 -60.75
N ASP A 862 -36.69 -16.54 -59.85
CA ASP A 862 -36.09 -15.49 -59.04
C ASP A 862 -35.12 -16.10 -58.02
N VAL A 863 -35.52 -17.19 -57.35
CA VAL A 863 -34.65 -17.96 -56.44
C VAL A 863 -33.45 -18.56 -57.18
N ASN A 864 -33.63 -19.07 -58.40
CA ASN A 864 -32.54 -19.64 -59.21
C ASN A 864 -31.53 -18.57 -59.65
N MET A 865 -32.01 -17.41 -60.12
CA MET A 865 -31.14 -16.29 -60.49
C MET A 865 -30.43 -15.70 -59.27
N PHE A 866 -31.12 -15.59 -58.13
CA PHE A 866 -30.50 -15.24 -56.85
C PHE A 866 -29.38 -16.21 -56.48
N SER A 867 -29.63 -17.52 -56.58
CA SER A 867 -28.65 -18.56 -56.24
C SER A 867 -27.39 -18.49 -57.12
N LYS A 868 -27.56 -18.23 -58.43
CA LYS A 868 -26.43 -17.99 -59.35
C LYS A 868 -25.69 -16.70 -59.05
N GLY A 869 -26.41 -15.62 -58.75
CA GLY A 869 -25.81 -14.34 -58.38
C GLY A 869 -25.03 -14.43 -57.07
N LEU A 870 -25.56 -15.16 -56.08
CA LEU A 870 -24.90 -15.41 -54.80
C LEU A 870 -23.63 -16.23 -54.99
N LEU A 871 -23.64 -17.24 -55.86
CA LEU A 871 -22.43 -18.01 -56.21
C LEU A 871 -21.29 -17.09 -56.66
N VAL A 872 -21.58 -16.14 -57.56
CA VAL A 872 -20.60 -15.17 -58.05
C VAL A 872 -20.14 -14.23 -56.94
N ALA A 873 -21.07 -13.73 -56.12
CA ALA A 873 -20.74 -12.85 -55.00
C ALA A 873 -19.81 -13.54 -53.98
N VAL A 874 -20.09 -14.80 -53.62
CA VAL A 874 -19.25 -15.60 -52.72
C VAL A 874 -17.85 -15.81 -53.33
N THR A 875 -17.75 -16.11 -54.63
CA THR A 875 -16.46 -16.22 -55.34
C THR A 875 -15.65 -14.92 -55.27
N GLN A 876 -16.31 -13.76 -55.31
CA GLN A 876 -15.66 -12.45 -55.23
C GLN A 876 -15.24 -12.08 -53.80
N THR A 877 -16.00 -12.44 -52.78
CA THR A 877 -15.71 -12.07 -51.39
C THR A 877 -14.75 -13.03 -50.70
N LEU A 878 -14.83 -14.34 -50.98
CA LEU A 878 -14.06 -15.39 -50.30
C LEU A 878 -12.56 -15.08 -50.16
N PRO A 879 -11.85 -14.61 -51.20
CA PRO A 879 -10.40 -14.37 -51.09
C PRO A 879 -10.02 -13.29 -50.08
N TRP A 880 -10.91 -12.34 -49.79
CA TRP A 880 -10.63 -11.16 -48.96
C TRP A 880 -11.06 -11.33 -47.50
N CYS A 881 -11.78 -12.41 -47.21
CA CYS A 881 -12.30 -12.68 -45.88
C CYS A 881 -11.20 -13.10 -44.92
N THR A 882 -11.24 -12.59 -43.70
CA THR A 882 -10.61 -13.24 -42.56
C THR A 882 -11.39 -14.50 -42.15
N ILE A 883 -10.87 -15.29 -41.21
CA ILE A 883 -11.57 -16.48 -40.70
C ILE A 883 -12.89 -16.08 -40.05
N THR A 884 -12.90 -14.99 -39.28
CA THR A 884 -14.10 -14.45 -38.63
C THR A 884 -15.13 -13.92 -39.63
N GLU A 885 -14.71 -13.14 -40.63
CA GLU A 885 -15.58 -12.66 -41.72
C GLU A 885 -16.18 -13.85 -42.49
N TRP A 886 -15.36 -14.86 -42.80
CA TRP A 886 -15.81 -16.06 -43.50
C TRP A 886 -16.81 -16.88 -42.66
N GLY A 887 -16.57 -17.03 -41.36
CA GLY A 887 -17.50 -17.70 -40.44
C GLY A 887 -18.88 -17.02 -40.41
N ARG A 888 -18.93 -15.69 -40.45
CA ARG A 888 -20.20 -14.95 -40.61
C ARG A 888 -20.86 -15.29 -41.94
N LEU A 889 -20.14 -15.22 -43.06
CA LEU A 889 -20.71 -15.54 -44.37
C LEU A 889 -21.23 -16.98 -44.47
N LEU A 890 -20.52 -17.95 -43.89
CA LEU A 890 -20.98 -19.33 -43.77
C LEU A 890 -22.29 -19.44 -43.00
N ARG A 891 -22.44 -18.68 -41.90
CA ARG A 891 -23.69 -18.62 -41.14
C ARG A 891 -24.84 -18.08 -41.98
N ALA A 892 -24.63 -16.97 -42.69
CA ALA A 892 -25.64 -16.41 -43.59
C ALA A 892 -26.04 -17.39 -44.70
N MET A 893 -25.07 -18.05 -45.35
CA MET A 893 -25.36 -19.05 -46.39
C MET A 893 -26.14 -20.24 -45.84
N ARG A 894 -25.79 -20.75 -44.65
CA ARG A 894 -26.55 -21.83 -44.00
C ARG A 894 -28.00 -21.41 -43.71
N GLU A 895 -28.20 -20.17 -43.27
CA GLU A 895 -29.56 -19.66 -43.02
C GLU A 895 -30.37 -19.55 -44.32
N LEU A 896 -29.75 -19.08 -45.42
CA LEU A 896 -30.40 -19.08 -46.72
C LEU A 896 -30.75 -20.49 -47.24
N LEU A 897 -29.89 -21.49 -46.97
CA LEU A 897 -30.15 -22.89 -47.33
C LEU A 897 -31.31 -23.48 -46.52
N ARG A 898 -31.37 -23.19 -45.21
CA ARG A 898 -32.42 -23.68 -44.29
C ARG A 898 -33.77 -23.04 -44.56
N SER A 899 -33.79 -21.73 -44.80
CA SER A 899 -34.99 -20.96 -45.12
C SER A 899 -35.52 -21.19 -46.54
N GLY A 900 -34.78 -21.93 -47.38
CA GLY A 900 -35.17 -22.20 -48.78
C GLY A 900 -34.95 -21.04 -49.74
N ARG A 901 -34.36 -19.93 -49.29
CA ARG A 901 -34.04 -18.74 -50.11
C ARG A 901 -32.83 -18.94 -51.02
N LEU A 902 -32.00 -19.95 -50.76
CA LEU A 902 -30.91 -20.38 -51.62
C LEU A 902 -31.17 -21.80 -52.12
N HIS A 903 -31.17 -21.99 -53.43
CA HIS A 903 -31.32 -23.30 -54.06
C HIS A 903 -29.94 -23.87 -54.47
N VAL A 904 -29.67 -25.11 -54.03
CA VAL A 904 -28.46 -25.86 -54.36
C VAL A 904 -28.86 -27.34 -54.36
N PRO A 905 -28.57 -28.12 -55.41
CA PRO A 905 -28.94 -29.53 -55.47
C PRO A 905 -28.16 -30.38 -54.46
N TYR A 906 -28.71 -31.54 -54.09
CA TYR A 906 -28.06 -32.51 -53.20
C TYR A 906 -26.90 -33.26 -53.85
N SER A 907 -26.85 -33.29 -55.18
CA SER A 907 -25.85 -33.99 -55.97
C SER A 907 -25.33 -33.12 -57.12
N LEU A 908 -24.17 -33.51 -57.66
CA LEU A 908 -23.62 -32.96 -58.89
C LEU A 908 -24.37 -33.51 -60.11
N GLU A 909 -24.22 -32.85 -61.26
CA GLU A 909 -24.92 -33.14 -62.54
C GLU A 909 -24.75 -34.57 -63.09
N TYR A 910 -23.94 -35.41 -62.46
CA TYR A 910 -23.57 -36.76 -62.92
C TYR A 910 -24.06 -37.89 -62.00
N VAL A 911 -24.92 -37.60 -61.01
CA VAL A 911 -25.50 -38.61 -60.11
C VAL A 911 -26.99 -38.75 -60.40
N ASP A 912 -27.34 -39.75 -61.22
CA ASP A 912 -28.73 -40.01 -61.65
C ASP A 912 -29.60 -40.65 -60.56
N PHE A 913 -28.98 -41.27 -59.53
CA PHE A 913 -29.66 -41.95 -58.43
C PHE A 913 -28.99 -41.64 -57.10
N LEU A 914 -29.74 -41.05 -56.16
CA LEU A 914 -29.32 -40.93 -54.76
C LEU A 914 -29.48 -42.29 -54.06
N PRO A 915 -28.61 -42.63 -53.09
CA PRO A 915 -28.77 -43.86 -52.30
C PRO A 915 -30.13 -43.86 -51.57
N LEU A 916 -30.66 -45.04 -51.21
CA LEU A 916 -31.90 -45.21 -50.41
C LEU A 916 -31.71 -44.81 -48.93
N LEU A 917 -30.96 -43.73 -48.67
CA LEU A 917 -30.63 -43.18 -47.36
C LEU A 917 -31.44 -41.90 -47.09
N ASP A 918 -31.77 -41.61 -45.84
CA ASP A 918 -32.49 -40.38 -45.49
C ASP A 918 -31.53 -39.20 -45.31
N LEU A 919 -31.17 -38.54 -46.40
CA LEU A 919 -30.24 -37.40 -46.39
C LEU A 919 -30.85 -36.07 -45.93
N ARG A 920 -32.16 -36.01 -45.61
CA ARG A 920 -32.83 -34.76 -45.18
C ARG A 920 -32.18 -34.10 -43.96
N PRO A 921 -31.78 -34.85 -42.90
CA PRO A 921 -31.10 -34.27 -41.73
C PRO A 921 -29.75 -33.62 -42.07
N PHE A 922 -29.11 -34.03 -43.16
CA PHE A 922 -27.79 -33.56 -43.62
C PHE A 922 -27.88 -32.61 -44.82
N SER A 923 -29.09 -32.15 -45.15
CA SER A 923 -29.35 -31.33 -46.33
C SER A 923 -28.56 -30.03 -46.35
N CYS A 924 -28.43 -29.37 -45.20
CA CYS A 924 -27.66 -28.13 -45.11
C CYS A 924 -26.17 -28.37 -45.37
N GLU A 925 -25.58 -29.41 -44.77
CA GLU A 925 -24.16 -29.76 -44.89
C GLU A 925 -23.80 -30.15 -46.32
N LEU A 926 -24.60 -31.05 -46.93
CA LEU A 926 -24.39 -31.49 -48.31
C LEU A 926 -24.52 -30.34 -49.30
N ARG A 927 -25.58 -29.54 -49.18
CA ARG A 927 -25.83 -28.40 -50.07
C ARG A 927 -24.77 -27.31 -49.91
N LEU A 928 -24.30 -27.06 -48.69
CA LEU A 928 -23.19 -26.13 -48.46
C LEU A 928 -21.89 -26.65 -49.08
N SER A 929 -21.59 -27.93 -48.93
CA SER A 929 -20.39 -28.53 -49.53
C SER A 929 -20.41 -28.46 -51.06
N VAL A 930 -21.56 -28.75 -51.68
CA VAL A 930 -21.75 -28.60 -53.14
C VAL A 930 -21.61 -27.13 -53.56
N LEU A 931 -22.21 -26.19 -52.83
CA LEU A 931 -22.08 -24.75 -53.11
C LEU A 931 -20.61 -24.33 -53.11
N LEU A 932 -19.87 -24.68 -52.05
CA LEU A 932 -18.46 -24.33 -51.93
C LEU A 932 -17.60 -24.98 -53.02
N LEU A 933 -17.88 -26.23 -53.39
CA LEU A 933 -17.23 -26.85 -54.55
C LEU A 933 -17.47 -26.02 -55.83
N ARG A 934 -18.70 -25.58 -56.09
CA ARG A 934 -19.01 -24.74 -57.27
C ARG A 934 -18.33 -23.37 -57.20
N VAL A 935 -18.25 -22.75 -56.02
CA VAL A 935 -17.50 -21.49 -55.81
C VAL A 935 -16.04 -21.67 -56.20
N LEU A 936 -15.41 -22.76 -55.74
CA LEU A 936 -14.01 -23.05 -56.02
C LEU A 936 -13.79 -23.50 -57.47
N GLN A 937 -14.73 -24.21 -58.10
CA GLN A 937 -14.68 -24.50 -59.54
C GLN A 937 -14.67 -23.21 -60.38
N LEU A 938 -15.46 -22.21 -59.98
CA LEU A 938 -15.47 -20.91 -60.65
C LEU A 938 -14.18 -20.12 -60.37
N LEU A 939 -13.73 -20.08 -59.12
CA LEU A 939 -12.53 -19.34 -58.71
C LEU A 939 -11.24 -19.94 -59.30
N CYS A 940 -11.10 -21.26 -59.33
CA CYS A 940 -9.95 -21.94 -59.94
C CYS A 940 -10.06 -22.05 -61.47
N GLY A 941 -11.19 -21.61 -62.05
CA GLY A 941 -11.41 -21.59 -63.49
C GLY A 941 -10.45 -20.64 -64.23
N SER A 942 -10.34 -20.82 -65.55
CA SER A 942 -9.44 -20.02 -66.40
C SER A 942 -9.69 -18.51 -66.34
N SER A 943 -10.92 -18.08 -66.01
CA SER A 943 -11.30 -16.67 -65.90
C SER A 943 -10.73 -15.96 -64.66
N CYS A 944 -10.37 -16.73 -63.63
CA CYS A 944 -10.00 -16.21 -62.31
C CYS A 944 -8.60 -16.68 -61.85
N LYS A 945 -7.91 -17.47 -62.67
CA LYS A 945 -6.61 -18.08 -62.35
C LYS A 945 -5.54 -17.07 -61.91
N ASP A 946 -5.57 -15.85 -62.46
CA ASP A 946 -4.61 -14.79 -62.18
C ASP A 946 -5.11 -13.77 -61.13
N TRP A 947 -6.23 -14.04 -60.45
CA TRP A 947 -6.78 -13.11 -59.44
C TRP A 947 -5.96 -13.06 -58.16
N LEU A 948 -5.25 -14.14 -57.81
CA LEU A 948 -4.56 -14.26 -56.53
C LEU A 948 -3.09 -14.70 -56.71
N PRO A 949 -2.17 -14.15 -55.91
CA PRO A 949 -0.83 -14.68 -55.76
C PRO A 949 -0.84 -15.99 -54.97
N GLY A 950 0.29 -16.71 -54.93
CA GLY A 950 0.39 -18.02 -54.25
C GLY A 950 -0.08 -18.00 -52.78
N GLN A 951 0.26 -16.95 -52.02
CA GLN A 951 -0.21 -16.80 -50.63
C GLN A 951 -1.74 -16.60 -50.53
N GLY A 952 -2.35 -15.92 -51.50
CA GLY A 952 -3.81 -15.79 -51.57
C GLY A 952 -4.50 -17.13 -51.82
N TRP A 953 -3.92 -18.00 -52.66
CA TRP A 953 -4.42 -19.36 -52.87
C TRP A 953 -4.31 -20.23 -51.62
N ALA A 954 -3.20 -20.14 -50.89
CA ALA A 954 -3.03 -20.81 -49.60
C ALA A 954 -4.13 -20.40 -48.59
N HIS A 955 -4.42 -19.09 -48.52
CA HIS A 955 -5.46 -18.54 -47.66
C HIS A 955 -6.86 -19.03 -48.05
N VAL A 956 -7.21 -19.04 -49.34
CA VAL A 956 -8.48 -19.60 -49.83
C VAL A 956 -8.61 -21.08 -49.48
N GLY A 957 -7.52 -21.85 -49.61
CA GLY A 957 -7.47 -23.26 -49.18
C GLY A 957 -7.72 -23.43 -47.68
N LEU A 958 -7.17 -22.54 -46.86
CA LEU A 958 -7.39 -22.51 -45.41
C LEU A 958 -8.85 -22.19 -45.05
N LEU A 959 -9.47 -21.19 -45.70
CA LEU A 959 -10.88 -20.84 -45.48
C LEU A 959 -11.82 -21.99 -45.88
N TYR A 960 -11.55 -22.65 -47.01
CA TYR A 960 -12.32 -23.81 -47.44
C TYR A 960 -12.16 -24.99 -46.46
N ALA A 961 -10.93 -25.30 -46.03
CA ALA A 961 -10.67 -26.34 -45.04
C ALA A 961 -11.37 -26.04 -43.70
N SER A 962 -11.34 -24.78 -43.25
CA SER A 962 -12.07 -24.33 -42.06
C SER A 962 -13.58 -24.55 -42.20
N ALA A 963 -14.18 -24.20 -43.35
CA ALA A 963 -15.60 -24.45 -43.61
C ALA A 963 -15.96 -25.94 -43.57
N MET A 964 -15.10 -26.80 -44.15
CA MET A 964 -15.29 -28.25 -44.12
C MET A 964 -15.17 -28.81 -42.71
N ARG A 965 -14.26 -28.29 -41.88
CA ARG A 965 -14.13 -28.69 -40.48
C ARG A 965 -15.39 -28.39 -39.68
N GLU A 966 -15.99 -27.20 -39.85
CA GLU A 966 -17.28 -26.88 -39.22
C GLU A 966 -18.41 -27.83 -39.68
N VAL A 967 -18.39 -28.23 -40.96
CA VAL A 967 -19.35 -29.23 -41.48
C VAL A 967 -19.13 -30.57 -40.78
N ILE A 968 -17.88 -31.04 -40.65
CA ILE A 968 -17.54 -32.29 -39.96
C ILE A 968 -17.96 -32.25 -38.47
N ASP A 969 -17.73 -31.13 -37.78
CA ASP A 969 -18.16 -30.96 -36.38
C ASP A 969 -19.69 -30.97 -36.24
N SER A 970 -20.44 -30.39 -37.20
CA SER A 970 -21.90 -30.52 -37.28
C SER A 970 -22.34 -31.98 -37.41
N LEU A 971 -21.65 -32.79 -38.23
CA LEU A 971 -21.92 -34.22 -38.38
C LEU A 971 -21.70 -34.98 -37.06
N ARG A 972 -20.64 -34.65 -36.32
CA ARG A 972 -20.36 -35.24 -35.00
C ARG A 972 -21.47 -34.95 -34.00
N GLY A 973 -21.99 -33.73 -34.00
CA GLY A 973 -23.13 -33.33 -33.15
C GLY A 973 -24.40 -34.11 -33.47
N LYS A 974 -24.66 -34.44 -34.75
CA LYS A 974 -25.83 -35.20 -35.19
C LYS A 974 -25.74 -36.71 -34.93
N LEU A 975 -24.53 -37.26 -34.73
CA LEU A 975 -24.31 -38.65 -34.35
C LEU A 975 -24.40 -38.90 -32.83
N SER A 976 -24.26 -37.85 -32.01
CA SER A 976 -24.28 -37.98 -30.55
C SER A 976 -25.71 -38.16 -30.04
N PRO A 977 -26.00 -39.10 -29.12
CA PRO A 977 -27.33 -39.24 -28.56
C PRO A 977 -27.66 -37.99 -27.74
N SER A 978 -28.74 -37.29 -28.11
CA SER A 978 -29.26 -36.12 -27.39
C SER A 978 -29.48 -36.48 -25.91
N SER A 979 -28.70 -35.87 -25.01
CA SER A 979 -28.95 -35.88 -23.58
C SER A 979 -30.15 -34.98 -23.26
N SER A 980 -31.36 -35.45 -23.57
CA SER A 980 -32.59 -34.88 -23.02
C SER A 980 -33.37 -35.96 -22.26
N ASN A 981 -33.55 -35.70 -20.97
CA ASN A 981 -34.16 -36.57 -19.96
C ASN A 981 -35.57 -37.06 -20.33
N THR A 982 -35.69 -38.18 -21.05
CA THR A 982 -36.92 -38.99 -21.01
C THR A 982 -36.61 -40.50 -20.92
N SER A 983 -37.47 -41.19 -20.19
CA SER A 983 -37.31 -42.50 -19.55
C SER A 983 -36.96 -43.70 -20.46
N PRO A 984 -36.31 -44.75 -19.91
CA PRO A 984 -35.83 -45.91 -20.67
C PRO A 984 -36.92 -46.97 -20.85
N LYS A 985 -37.64 -46.99 -21.98
CA LYS A 985 -38.42 -48.17 -22.39
C LYS A 985 -38.36 -48.60 -23.87
N ASP A 986 -37.69 -47.89 -24.77
CA ASP A 986 -37.62 -48.28 -26.20
C ASP A 986 -36.19 -48.49 -26.75
N SER A 987 -35.39 -49.30 -26.05
CA SER A 987 -33.98 -49.57 -26.42
C SER A 987 -33.77 -50.37 -27.72
N LYS A 988 -34.82 -50.90 -28.35
CA LYS A 988 -34.76 -51.53 -29.68
C LYS A 988 -35.01 -50.55 -30.84
N VAL A 989 -35.79 -49.50 -30.62
CA VAL A 989 -36.10 -48.48 -31.63
C VAL A 989 -34.95 -47.47 -31.72
N GLU A 990 -34.34 -47.12 -30.58
CA GLU A 990 -33.16 -46.25 -30.51
C GLU A 990 -31.93 -46.86 -31.20
N ARG A 991 -31.65 -48.17 -31.01
CA ARG A 991 -30.53 -48.85 -31.70
C ARG A 991 -30.70 -48.82 -33.22
N ALA A 992 -31.89 -49.11 -33.72
CA ALA A 992 -32.16 -49.07 -35.16
C ALA A 992 -32.01 -47.65 -35.73
N ALA A 993 -32.51 -46.62 -35.03
CA ALA A 993 -32.39 -45.23 -35.44
C ALA A 993 -30.93 -44.72 -35.46
N THR A 994 -30.10 -45.14 -34.48
CA THR A 994 -28.66 -44.80 -34.46
C THR A 994 -27.85 -45.55 -35.52
N THR A 995 -28.23 -46.76 -35.90
CA THR A 995 -27.56 -47.53 -36.97
C THR A 995 -27.97 -47.05 -38.36
N THR A 996 -29.16 -46.46 -38.53
CA THR A 996 -29.54 -45.77 -39.77
C THR A 996 -28.62 -44.55 -39.95
N ALA A 997 -28.65 -43.59 -39.01
CA ALA A 997 -27.92 -42.32 -39.08
C ALA A 997 -26.40 -42.44 -39.37
N SER A 998 -25.74 -43.51 -38.93
CA SER A 998 -24.32 -43.74 -39.19
C SER A 998 -24.01 -44.05 -40.67
N GLN A 999 -24.93 -44.70 -41.41
CA GLN A 999 -24.79 -44.93 -42.85
C GLN A 999 -24.88 -43.61 -43.62
N GLU A 1000 -25.83 -42.74 -43.26
CA GLU A 1000 -25.90 -41.40 -43.84
C GLU A 1000 -24.63 -40.59 -43.58
N VAL A 1001 -24.05 -40.65 -42.38
CA VAL A 1001 -22.82 -39.89 -42.09
C VAL A 1001 -21.62 -40.43 -42.86
N LEU A 1002 -21.46 -41.75 -42.98
CA LEU A 1002 -20.40 -42.33 -43.82
C LEU A 1002 -20.56 -41.91 -45.29
N PHE A 1003 -21.79 -41.85 -45.79
CA PHE A 1003 -22.05 -41.32 -47.13
C PHE A 1003 -21.66 -39.85 -47.26
N VAL A 1004 -22.06 -38.99 -46.31
CA VAL A 1004 -21.72 -37.56 -46.33
C VAL A 1004 -20.21 -37.36 -46.25
N LEU A 1005 -19.51 -38.06 -45.35
CA LEU A 1005 -18.04 -38.00 -45.24
C LEU A 1005 -17.35 -38.42 -46.55
N SER A 1006 -17.86 -39.44 -47.23
CA SER A 1006 -17.38 -39.82 -48.57
C SER A 1006 -17.54 -38.68 -49.58
N GLN A 1007 -18.68 -37.98 -49.58
CA GLN A 1007 -18.89 -36.81 -50.46
C GLN A 1007 -17.95 -35.64 -50.11
N LEU A 1008 -17.77 -35.33 -48.82
CA LEU A 1008 -16.85 -34.30 -48.38
C LEU A 1008 -15.41 -34.60 -48.81
N PHE A 1009 -14.97 -35.86 -48.67
CA PHE A 1009 -13.65 -36.30 -49.14
C PHE A 1009 -13.50 -36.05 -50.64
N CYS A 1010 -14.49 -36.44 -51.44
CA CYS A 1010 -14.48 -36.19 -52.89
C CYS A 1010 -14.36 -34.70 -53.21
N HIS A 1011 -15.15 -33.85 -52.56
CA HIS A 1011 -15.14 -32.41 -52.81
C HIS A 1011 -13.80 -31.78 -52.41
N VAL A 1012 -13.23 -32.14 -51.26
CA VAL A 1012 -11.91 -31.66 -50.83
C VAL A 1012 -10.82 -32.08 -51.81
N GLN A 1013 -10.80 -33.35 -52.25
CA GLN A 1013 -9.82 -33.82 -53.23
C GLN A 1013 -9.96 -33.14 -54.58
N HIS A 1014 -11.20 -32.88 -55.03
CA HIS A 1014 -11.44 -32.13 -56.27
C HIS A 1014 -10.89 -30.71 -56.16
N VAL A 1015 -11.17 -29.99 -55.07
CA VAL A 1015 -10.60 -28.65 -54.85
C VAL A 1015 -9.08 -28.68 -54.77
N HIS A 1016 -8.50 -29.69 -54.12
CA HIS A 1016 -7.05 -29.88 -54.03
C HIS A 1016 -6.42 -29.98 -55.43
N VAL A 1017 -6.98 -30.78 -56.32
CA VAL A 1017 -6.47 -30.94 -57.71
C VAL A 1017 -6.63 -29.65 -58.53
N MET A 1018 -7.69 -28.88 -58.31
CA MET A 1018 -7.93 -27.64 -59.06
C MET A 1018 -7.08 -26.44 -58.57
N MET A 1019 -6.58 -26.48 -57.34
CA MET A 1019 -5.98 -25.31 -56.70
C MET A 1019 -4.63 -24.93 -57.34
N PRO A 1020 -4.47 -23.69 -57.85
CA PRO A 1020 -3.22 -23.26 -58.48
C PRO A 1020 -2.05 -23.18 -57.47
N GLY A 1021 -0.84 -23.52 -57.94
CA GLY A 1021 0.41 -23.18 -57.23
C GLY A 1021 0.83 -24.13 -56.09
N GLY A 1022 0.22 -25.30 -55.95
CA GLY A 1022 0.65 -26.35 -55.02
C GLY A 1022 0.47 -26.03 -53.53
N GLN A 1023 -0.23 -24.93 -53.20
CA GLN A 1023 -0.47 -24.47 -51.83
C GLN A 1023 -1.67 -25.19 -51.19
N CYS A 1024 -1.59 -26.51 -51.06
CA CYS A 1024 -2.73 -27.37 -50.73
C CYS A 1024 -2.64 -28.02 -49.34
N GLU A 1025 -1.72 -27.58 -48.47
CA GLU A 1025 -1.48 -28.18 -47.16
C GLU A 1025 -2.74 -28.21 -46.28
N SER A 1026 -3.49 -27.11 -46.20
CA SER A 1026 -4.74 -27.06 -45.44
C SER A 1026 -5.80 -28.04 -45.96
N LEU A 1027 -5.87 -28.24 -47.28
CA LEU A 1027 -6.79 -29.18 -47.92
C LEU A 1027 -6.37 -30.63 -47.67
N PHE A 1028 -5.06 -30.90 -47.69
CA PHE A 1028 -4.49 -32.19 -47.33
C PHE A 1028 -4.79 -32.57 -45.89
N LEU A 1029 -4.56 -31.66 -44.93
CA LEU A 1029 -4.90 -31.87 -43.53
C LEU A 1029 -6.41 -32.09 -43.34
N CYS A 1030 -7.25 -31.31 -44.02
CA CYS A 1030 -8.69 -31.51 -44.01
C CYS A 1030 -9.11 -32.89 -44.54
N ALA A 1031 -8.46 -33.41 -45.58
CA ALA A 1031 -8.73 -34.74 -46.11
C ALA A 1031 -8.37 -35.85 -45.10
N LEU A 1032 -7.23 -35.71 -44.39
CA LEU A 1032 -6.85 -36.61 -43.31
C LEU A 1032 -7.82 -36.57 -42.14
N GLU A 1033 -8.31 -35.39 -41.77
CA GLU A 1033 -9.34 -35.21 -40.75
C GLU A 1033 -10.63 -35.95 -41.16
N ILE A 1034 -11.09 -35.82 -42.42
CA ILE A 1034 -12.28 -36.53 -42.91
C ILE A 1034 -12.10 -38.05 -42.82
N LEU A 1035 -10.97 -38.58 -43.29
CA LEU A 1035 -10.69 -40.03 -43.22
C LEU A 1035 -10.61 -40.54 -41.77
N THR A 1036 -10.04 -39.73 -40.86
CA THR A 1036 -9.99 -40.07 -39.44
C THR A 1036 -11.38 -40.11 -38.82
N HIS A 1037 -12.27 -39.20 -39.19
CA HIS A 1037 -13.66 -39.23 -38.75
C HIS A 1037 -14.42 -40.40 -39.35
N TYR A 1038 -14.18 -40.73 -40.62
CA TYR A 1038 -14.76 -41.88 -41.29
C TYR A 1038 -14.39 -43.19 -40.58
N GLU A 1039 -13.10 -43.35 -40.24
CA GLU A 1039 -12.58 -44.47 -39.45
C GLU A 1039 -13.25 -44.55 -38.07
N ALA A 1040 -13.36 -43.41 -37.36
CA ALA A 1040 -13.98 -43.36 -36.04
C ALA A 1040 -15.46 -43.78 -36.06
N VAL A 1041 -16.22 -43.38 -37.09
CA VAL A 1041 -17.63 -43.78 -37.25
C VAL A 1041 -17.73 -45.28 -37.55
N LEU A 1042 -16.86 -45.84 -38.40
CA LEU A 1042 -16.82 -47.28 -38.64
C LEU A 1042 -16.48 -48.08 -37.38
N ALA A 1043 -15.51 -47.60 -36.58
CA ALA A 1043 -15.13 -48.24 -35.32
C ALA A 1043 -16.26 -48.18 -34.27
N ALA A 1044 -16.96 -47.05 -34.17
CA ALA A 1044 -18.08 -46.88 -33.24
C ALA A 1044 -19.34 -47.64 -33.67
N HIS A 1045 -19.56 -47.80 -34.98
CA HIS A 1045 -20.75 -48.45 -35.54
C HIS A 1045 -20.40 -49.48 -36.63
N PRO A 1046 -19.81 -50.64 -36.28
CA PRO A 1046 -19.32 -51.63 -37.25
C PRO A 1046 -20.41 -52.21 -38.17
N SER A 1047 -21.68 -52.22 -37.74
CA SER A 1047 -22.81 -52.70 -38.54
C SER A 1047 -23.28 -51.74 -39.63
N SER A 1048 -22.67 -50.56 -39.75
CA SER A 1048 -23.09 -49.51 -40.71
C SER A 1048 -22.58 -49.75 -42.13
N SER A 1049 -21.55 -50.59 -42.31
CA SER A 1049 -20.97 -50.91 -43.62
C SER A 1049 -20.59 -52.37 -43.67
N SER A 1050 -20.96 -53.07 -44.74
CA SER A 1050 -20.47 -54.43 -44.99
C SER A 1050 -19.00 -54.41 -45.39
N HIS A 1051 -18.30 -55.54 -45.22
CA HIS A 1051 -16.90 -55.67 -45.65
C HIS A 1051 -16.72 -55.32 -47.14
N LEU A 1052 -17.67 -55.71 -48.00
CA LEU A 1052 -17.62 -55.40 -49.43
C LEU A 1052 -17.77 -53.89 -49.70
N GLU A 1053 -18.67 -53.20 -49.00
CA GLU A 1053 -18.86 -51.75 -49.12
C GLU A 1053 -17.64 -50.97 -48.62
N THR A 1054 -16.99 -51.43 -47.54
CA THR A 1054 -15.75 -50.84 -47.03
C THR A 1054 -14.59 -51.02 -48.01
N GLU A 1055 -14.42 -52.21 -48.61
CA GLU A 1055 -13.42 -52.45 -49.67
C GLU A 1055 -13.66 -51.59 -50.91
N ASN A 1056 -14.91 -51.50 -51.38
CA ASN A 1056 -15.29 -50.66 -52.52
C ASN A 1056 -15.02 -49.17 -52.24
N THR A 1057 -15.35 -48.70 -51.03
CA THR A 1057 -15.10 -47.31 -50.63
C THR A 1057 -13.60 -47.03 -50.53
N ARG A 1058 -12.79 -47.98 -50.04
CA ARG A 1058 -11.33 -47.86 -50.03
C ARG A 1058 -10.79 -47.72 -51.45
N HIS A 1059 -11.17 -48.61 -52.35
CA HIS A 1059 -10.75 -48.56 -53.75
C HIS A 1059 -11.13 -47.24 -54.42
N PHE A 1060 -12.33 -46.75 -54.12
CA PHE A 1060 -12.81 -45.46 -54.59
C PHE A 1060 -11.98 -44.28 -54.04
N PHE A 1061 -11.74 -44.21 -52.73
CA PHE A 1061 -10.89 -43.15 -52.14
C PHE A 1061 -9.46 -43.18 -52.67
N THR A 1062 -8.87 -44.36 -52.85
CA THR A 1062 -7.54 -44.50 -53.47
C THR A 1062 -7.54 -43.93 -54.90
N THR A 1063 -8.55 -44.30 -55.70
CA THR A 1063 -8.65 -43.84 -57.10
C THR A 1063 -8.80 -42.32 -57.21
N ILE A 1064 -9.52 -41.69 -56.28
CA ILE A 1064 -9.63 -40.23 -56.23
C ILE A 1064 -8.29 -39.60 -55.83
N THR A 1065 -7.62 -40.17 -54.82
CA THR A 1065 -6.33 -39.70 -54.30
C THR A 1065 -5.21 -39.81 -55.33
N ASP A 1066 -5.29 -40.77 -56.26
CA ASP A 1066 -4.33 -40.94 -57.35
C ASP A 1066 -4.23 -39.71 -58.29
N ASN A 1067 -5.24 -38.84 -58.30
CA ASN A 1067 -5.24 -37.61 -59.10
C ASN A 1067 -4.40 -36.47 -58.49
N LEU A 1068 -3.91 -36.61 -57.25
CA LEU A 1068 -3.05 -35.60 -56.62
C LEU A 1068 -1.68 -35.52 -57.29
N GLU A 1069 -1.14 -34.30 -57.42
CA GLU A 1069 0.19 -34.06 -57.99
C GLU A 1069 1.33 -34.39 -57.01
N SER A 1070 1.14 -34.12 -55.71
CA SER A 1070 2.17 -34.38 -54.68
C SER A 1070 2.28 -35.87 -54.32
N ALA A 1071 3.44 -36.47 -54.61
CA ALA A 1071 3.71 -37.87 -54.31
C ALA A 1071 3.73 -38.17 -52.80
N GLU A 1072 4.22 -37.23 -51.99
CA GLU A 1072 4.28 -37.37 -50.53
C GLU A 1072 2.88 -37.38 -49.91
N MET A 1073 2.05 -36.37 -50.25
CA MET A 1073 0.68 -36.28 -49.76
C MET A 1073 -0.17 -37.48 -50.21
N LYS A 1074 0.03 -37.94 -51.45
CA LYS A 1074 -0.62 -39.15 -51.99
C LYS A 1074 -0.25 -40.40 -51.18
N ALA A 1075 1.03 -40.60 -50.87
CA ALA A 1075 1.49 -41.74 -50.08
C ALA A 1075 0.88 -41.76 -48.67
N VAL A 1076 0.84 -40.60 -47.99
CA VAL A 1076 0.25 -40.49 -46.64
C VAL A 1076 -1.25 -40.76 -46.67
N LEU A 1077 -1.99 -40.20 -47.64
CA LEU A 1077 -3.42 -40.48 -47.78
C LEU A 1077 -3.70 -41.95 -48.10
N HIS A 1078 -2.92 -42.58 -49.00
CA HIS A 1078 -3.04 -44.02 -49.27
C HIS A 1078 -2.81 -44.87 -48.03
N GLN A 1079 -1.81 -44.53 -47.22
CA GLN A 1079 -1.57 -45.20 -45.95
C GLN A 1079 -2.78 -45.07 -45.01
N LYS A 1080 -3.34 -43.87 -44.88
CA LYS A 1080 -4.53 -43.62 -44.04
C LYS A 1080 -5.77 -44.35 -44.57
N ILE A 1081 -5.98 -44.38 -45.88
CA ILE A 1081 -7.08 -45.11 -46.55
C ILE A 1081 -6.96 -46.63 -46.32
N ALA A 1082 -5.74 -47.18 -46.34
CA ALA A 1082 -5.50 -48.60 -46.06
C ALA A 1082 -5.83 -49.01 -44.62
N GLN A 1083 -5.77 -48.08 -43.66
CA GLN A 1083 -6.07 -48.30 -42.24
C GLN A 1083 -7.58 -48.40 -41.94
N LEU A 1084 -8.46 -48.02 -42.88
CA LEU A 1084 -9.93 -48.05 -42.69
C LEU A 1084 -10.52 -49.46 -42.47
N SER A 1085 -9.70 -50.52 -42.52
CA SER A 1085 -10.09 -51.93 -42.31
C SER A 1085 -9.41 -52.62 -41.12
N SER A 1086 -8.51 -51.97 -40.37
CA SER A 1086 -7.73 -52.67 -39.34
C SER A 1086 -8.36 -52.75 -37.95
N SER A 1087 -9.61 -52.28 -37.78
CA SER A 1087 -10.32 -52.31 -36.50
C SER A 1087 -11.41 -53.39 -36.52
N GLY A 1088 -10.98 -54.65 -36.56
CA GLY A 1088 -11.79 -55.84 -36.29
C GLY A 1088 -11.42 -56.45 -34.95
#